data_AF-A0AAV7F4U1-F1
#
_entry.id   AF-A0AAV7F4U1-F1
#
_cell.length_a   1.000
_cell.length_b   1.000
_cell.length_c   1.000
_cell.angle_alpha   90.00
_cell.angle_beta   90.00
_cell.angle_gamma   90.00
#
_symmetry.space_group_name_H-M   'P 1'
#
loop_
_entity.id
_entity.type
_entity.pdbx_description
1 polymer ?
#
loop_
_entity_poly.entity_id
_entity_poly.type
_entity_poly.pdbx_seq_one_letter_code
_entity_poly.pdbx_strand_id
1 'polypeptide(L)'
;MTTPQGAGGDSLQAWRRCMNLVQRCSNMRQLKAIHALLVVHGFHHNNYALSKLIVFCSLSTSGSLPYASLLFRHAPQPPNAFIYNTLIRAHSRGPQPEYAVSFFRLMLGEPDITPDQHAFAFALGACANIPSSTLGRQVHSLIAKNGLDACDNFVQTGLVRVYAGCRLLEEAHQVFDDIRERDAIMWNVLMNGYLRSGFASNALNLFRDMLVSEVEPDEFCVATGITAAAHLGALRQGQWIHDYIRKNGLVTDVFIGTSLVDMYAKCGYIDKAIESFEEMAERNVFSWAAIIGAFAMHGFAKEAFHCMGRMQEEDGLRPDGVVLLAVLTACSHAGLKEEAYRVLHTMEKRYGIRPKHEHYSCMIDLLCRAGHLEEAFTLVQEMPMKPLASAWGTLLSGARIYRNIELAEIAAEELVKLEEAGEAEEEDGIYVQLSNAYLGASRREDARRVRMKMGSRGVKKAPGCSAVEVDGRLINPNAEWHPKIEAHNLKATSGQKNAIDSGPQSSPKLSLPLETKISLDAYPLFSAGSLSKVQESKHIVPTVLDLLADDQLLLVVGGGAAGVYAAIRAKELAPHLGVLVVEKGKFLSKVRISGGGRCNVTNGHYVDKMVLAEHYPRGHKELRGSFFSMHGPLDTMSWFSDHGIELKVEEDGRVFPVTNNSASVIDCLLHEAKKVGVLLQAGKTVTNASSTVNGKFVLEIQKRSIDLVENIEADYLLVASGSSQQGYAIARQLGHSIVDPVPSLFTFKVDDAQLAEMSGVTFPKVKATMKVENTHRPIPQLTQVGPMLVTHWGLSGPVILRLSAWGARDLCGTDYRGTLLVDFVPDFHIDDVKQIFFHHKDEFGKQKLLSSFPPQLGLVKRFWKYLLDRKGMGHGAWASISNNSLSSLVTLLKKCPFEVFGKGQFKDEFVTAGGVPLSEVSLNSMESKIKPQLFFAGEVLNVDGVTGGFNLQNAWTGGYIAGTSIGKLAADVCLKMEEEYQGMLH
;
A
#
# COMPACT_ATOMS: atom_id res chain seq x y z
N MET A 1 32.43 44.54 -28.38
CA MET A 1 33.40 44.93 -27.33
C MET A 1 33.32 46.44 -27.18
N THR A 2 32.55 46.94 -26.23
CA THR A 2 32.48 48.39 -25.94
C THR A 2 33.79 48.81 -25.27
N THR A 3 34.67 49.46 -26.03
CA THR A 3 35.87 50.13 -25.50
C THR A 3 35.43 51.31 -24.64
N PRO A 4 36.15 51.66 -23.55
CA PRO A 4 35.88 52.88 -22.80
C PRO A 4 35.93 54.08 -23.77
N GLN A 5 34.82 54.84 -23.89
CA GLN A 5 34.77 56.02 -24.77
C GLN A 5 35.76 57.08 -24.27
N GLY A 6 36.62 57.59 -25.15
CA GLY A 6 37.61 58.63 -24.84
C GLY A 6 39.01 58.15 -24.38
N ALA A 7 39.33 56.85 -24.48
CA ALA A 7 40.62 56.32 -24.04
C ALA A 7 41.76 56.56 -25.05
N GLY A 8 42.86 57.20 -24.60
CA GLY A 8 44.13 57.23 -25.34
C GLY A 8 44.75 55.84 -25.54
N GLY A 9 45.75 55.73 -26.43
CA GLY A 9 46.33 54.45 -26.87
C GLY A 9 46.76 53.49 -25.74
N ASP A 10 47.36 54.03 -24.67
CA ASP A 10 47.83 53.24 -23.52
C ASP A 10 46.69 52.65 -22.68
N SER A 11 45.58 53.38 -22.52
CA SER A 11 44.41 52.92 -21.75
C SER A 11 43.69 51.77 -22.47
N LEU A 12 43.65 51.81 -23.80
CA LEU A 12 43.08 50.74 -24.62
C LEU A 12 43.91 49.44 -24.53
N GLN A 13 45.24 49.56 -24.46
CA GLN A 13 46.14 48.41 -24.29
C GLN A 13 46.01 47.80 -22.89
N ALA A 14 45.92 48.63 -21.85
CA ALA A 14 45.68 48.18 -20.47
C ALA A 14 44.33 47.46 -20.33
N TRP A 15 43.26 47.98 -20.95
CA TRP A 15 41.95 47.34 -20.99
C TRP A 15 41.99 45.95 -21.63
N ARG A 16 42.61 45.81 -22.82
CA ARG A 16 42.75 44.53 -23.51
C ARG A 16 43.52 43.50 -22.67
N ARG A 17 44.60 43.94 -22.01
CA ARG A 17 45.39 43.09 -21.12
C ARG A 17 44.57 42.61 -19.92
N CYS A 18 43.84 43.52 -19.25
CA CYS A 18 42.99 43.16 -18.11
C CYS A 18 41.89 42.17 -18.52
N MET A 19 41.19 42.41 -19.64
CA MET A 19 40.14 41.50 -20.11
C MET A 19 40.67 40.13 -20.52
N ASN A 20 41.88 40.06 -21.10
CA ASN A 20 42.53 38.77 -21.40
C ASN A 20 42.89 37.99 -20.12
N LEU A 21 43.35 38.69 -19.07
CA LEU A 21 43.61 38.08 -17.76
C LEU A 21 42.32 37.56 -17.11
N VAL A 22 41.22 38.31 -17.21
CA VAL A 22 39.90 37.86 -16.71
C VAL A 22 39.47 36.56 -17.39
N GLN A 23 39.68 36.43 -18.72
CA GLN A 23 39.34 35.21 -19.46
C GLN A 23 40.20 33.99 -19.08
N ARG A 24 41.44 34.21 -18.61
CA ARG A 24 42.39 33.15 -18.23
C ARG A 24 42.41 32.87 -16.72
N CYS A 25 41.55 33.54 -15.96
CA CYS A 25 41.48 33.37 -14.51
C CYS A 25 40.96 31.97 -14.14
N SER A 26 41.66 31.26 -13.24
CA SER A 26 41.29 29.91 -12.81
C SER A 26 41.04 29.76 -11.31
N ASN A 27 41.32 30.79 -10.49
CA ASN A 27 41.09 30.73 -9.04
C ASN A 27 40.87 32.12 -8.41
N MET A 28 40.33 32.16 -7.19
CA MET A 28 40.04 33.41 -6.46
C MET A 28 41.26 34.30 -6.21
N ARG A 29 42.47 33.74 -6.06
CA ARG A 29 43.68 34.55 -5.82
C ARG A 29 44.01 35.38 -7.06
N GLN A 30 44.00 34.75 -8.23
CA GLN A 30 44.17 35.44 -9.51
C GLN A 30 43.07 36.46 -9.75
N LEU A 31 41.80 36.10 -9.49
CA LEU A 31 40.68 37.01 -9.67
C LEU A 31 40.82 38.29 -8.83
N LYS A 32 41.18 38.16 -7.54
CA LYS A 32 41.39 39.31 -6.65
C LYS A 32 42.53 40.21 -7.15
N ALA A 33 43.61 39.63 -7.67
CA ALA A 33 44.71 40.40 -8.27
C ALA A 33 44.26 41.13 -9.55
N ILE A 34 43.47 40.48 -10.40
CA ILE A 34 42.91 41.08 -11.62
C ILE A 34 41.91 42.21 -11.27
N HIS A 35 41.07 42.00 -10.25
CA HIS A 35 40.18 43.04 -9.75
C HIS A 35 40.97 44.26 -9.23
N ALA A 36 42.05 44.04 -8.48
CA ALA A 36 42.93 45.14 -8.05
C ALA A 36 43.54 45.89 -9.24
N LEU A 37 43.96 45.21 -10.30
CA LEU A 37 44.45 45.84 -11.54
C LEU A 37 43.36 46.68 -12.22
N LEU A 38 42.12 46.18 -12.26
CA LEU A 38 40.97 46.94 -12.77
C LEU A 38 40.69 48.19 -11.92
N VAL A 39 40.91 48.13 -10.60
CA VAL A 39 40.79 49.30 -9.71
C VAL A 39 41.87 50.34 -10.04
N VAL A 40 43.14 49.90 -10.12
CA VAL A 40 44.30 50.77 -10.42
C VAL A 40 44.13 51.52 -11.75
N HIS A 41 43.62 50.85 -12.78
CA HIS A 41 43.39 51.46 -14.09
C HIS A 41 42.04 52.19 -14.23
N GLY A 42 41.25 52.30 -13.15
CA GLY A 42 39.95 52.98 -13.16
C GLY A 42 38.82 52.22 -13.87
N PHE A 43 39.05 50.98 -14.27
CA PHE A 43 38.08 50.14 -14.99
C PHE A 43 37.06 49.43 -14.11
N HIS A 44 37.19 49.51 -12.79
CA HIS A 44 36.29 48.89 -11.82
C HIS A 44 34.84 49.44 -11.87
N HIS A 45 34.63 50.65 -12.41
CA HIS A 45 33.28 51.20 -12.67
C HIS A 45 32.70 50.78 -14.03
N ASN A 46 33.37 49.91 -14.78
CA ASN A 46 32.84 49.44 -16.06
C ASN A 46 31.95 48.21 -15.86
N ASN A 47 30.66 48.34 -16.17
CA ASN A 47 29.68 47.24 -16.03
C ASN A 47 30.10 45.96 -16.76
N TYR A 48 30.77 46.03 -17.91
CA TYR A 48 31.26 44.85 -18.61
C TYR A 48 32.39 44.15 -17.83
N ALA A 49 33.36 44.90 -17.30
CA ALA A 49 34.45 44.34 -16.49
C ALA A 49 33.92 43.67 -15.21
N LEU A 50 33.03 44.36 -14.49
CA LEU A 50 32.38 43.82 -13.30
C LEU A 50 31.55 42.57 -13.60
N SER A 51 30.80 42.57 -14.70
CA SER A 51 30.00 41.41 -15.08
C SER A 51 30.84 40.14 -15.27
N LYS A 52 32.06 40.27 -15.82
CA LYS A 52 32.96 39.12 -16.01
C LYS A 52 33.57 38.63 -14.70
N LEU A 53 33.88 39.53 -13.76
CA LEU A 53 34.32 39.14 -12.42
C LEU A 53 33.20 38.42 -11.65
N ILE A 54 31.97 38.96 -11.70
CA ILE A 54 30.80 38.36 -11.06
C ILE A 54 30.51 36.98 -11.65
N VAL A 55 30.54 36.82 -12.98
CA VAL A 55 30.38 35.51 -13.64
C VAL A 55 31.38 34.48 -13.11
N PHE A 56 32.66 34.84 -12.96
CA PHE A 56 33.65 33.92 -12.38
C PHE A 56 33.32 33.59 -10.92
N CYS A 57 33.02 34.60 -10.10
CA CYS A 57 32.67 34.38 -8.69
C CYS A 57 31.44 33.50 -8.50
N SER A 58 30.48 33.63 -9.41
CA SER A 58 29.15 33.02 -9.32
C SER A 58 29.03 31.65 -9.99
N LEU A 59 29.75 31.41 -11.08
CA LEU A 59 29.57 30.21 -11.92
C LEU A 59 30.80 29.28 -11.95
N SER A 60 31.96 29.72 -11.45
CA SER A 60 33.15 28.85 -11.36
C SER A 60 33.10 27.96 -10.13
N THR A 61 33.58 26.72 -10.25
CA THR A 61 33.77 25.79 -9.11
C THR A 61 34.72 26.34 -8.05
N SER A 62 35.66 27.20 -8.47
CA SER A 62 36.57 27.93 -7.58
C SER A 62 36.08 29.33 -7.22
N GLY A 63 34.79 29.63 -7.42
CA GLY A 63 34.19 30.95 -7.21
C GLY A 63 33.92 31.29 -5.74
N SER A 64 33.40 32.49 -5.48
CA SER A 64 33.01 32.95 -4.15
C SER A 64 31.76 33.83 -4.26
N LEU A 65 30.60 33.26 -3.93
CA LEU A 65 29.32 33.99 -3.88
C LEU A 65 29.35 35.21 -2.94
N PRO A 66 29.96 35.15 -1.74
CA PRO A 66 30.11 36.34 -0.90
C PRO A 66 30.91 37.45 -1.57
N TYR A 67 31.95 37.09 -2.34
CA TYR A 67 32.73 38.07 -3.09
C TYR A 67 31.96 38.62 -4.30
N ALA A 68 31.11 37.82 -4.95
CA ALA A 68 30.19 38.30 -5.99
C ALA A 68 29.23 39.37 -5.45
N SER A 69 28.63 39.13 -4.29
CA SER A 69 27.75 40.10 -3.61
C SER A 69 28.47 41.38 -3.22
N LEU A 70 29.76 41.28 -2.83
CA LEU A 70 30.59 42.46 -2.55
C LEU A 70 30.83 43.28 -3.83
N LEU A 71 31.19 42.64 -4.94
CA LEU A 71 31.37 43.31 -6.23
C LEU A 71 30.09 44.01 -6.70
N PHE A 72 28.94 43.37 -6.50
CA PHE A 72 27.63 43.94 -6.81
C PHE A 72 27.34 45.21 -6.01
N ARG A 73 27.61 45.20 -4.70
CA ARG A 73 27.39 46.37 -3.83
C ARG A 73 28.22 47.59 -4.22
N HIS A 74 29.37 47.37 -4.85
CA HIS A 74 30.27 48.42 -5.32
C HIS A 74 30.13 48.70 -6.84
N ALA A 75 29.14 48.10 -7.51
CA ALA A 75 28.89 48.34 -8.92
C ALA A 75 28.28 49.75 -9.15
N PRO A 76 28.53 50.36 -10.32
CA PRO A 76 27.82 51.58 -10.74
C PRO A 76 26.31 51.36 -10.72
N GLN A 77 25.58 52.33 -10.18
CA GLN A 77 24.13 52.28 -10.06
C GLN A 77 23.44 53.04 -11.21
N PRO A 78 22.37 52.50 -11.81
CA PRO A 78 21.84 51.16 -11.58
C PRO A 78 22.68 50.07 -12.31
N PRO A 79 22.90 48.88 -11.71
CA PRO A 79 23.57 47.76 -12.39
C PRO A 79 22.72 47.28 -13.56
N ASN A 80 23.32 46.86 -14.69
CA ASN A 80 22.50 46.39 -15.81
C ASN A 80 21.79 45.04 -15.54
N ALA A 81 20.75 44.72 -16.31
CA ALA A 81 19.98 43.48 -16.18
C ALA A 81 20.84 42.20 -16.20
N PHE A 82 21.93 42.20 -16.97
CA PHE A 82 22.85 41.06 -17.06
C PHE A 82 23.51 40.71 -15.70
N ILE A 83 23.88 41.72 -14.91
CA ILE A 83 24.46 41.51 -13.58
C ILE A 83 23.42 40.89 -12.62
N TYR A 84 22.19 41.42 -12.62
CA TYR A 84 21.08 40.84 -11.84
C TYR A 84 20.83 39.37 -12.24
N ASN A 85 20.65 39.10 -13.54
CA ASN A 85 20.41 37.75 -14.05
C ASN A 85 21.52 36.76 -13.65
N THR A 86 22.78 37.20 -13.68
CA THR A 86 23.92 36.38 -13.28
C THR A 86 23.84 36.01 -11.80
N LEU A 87 23.52 36.95 -10.92
CA LEU A 87 23.41 36.71 -9.47
C LEU A 87 22.18 35.86 -9.12
N ILE A 88 21.02 36.16 -9.73
CA ILE A 88 19.80 35.37 -9.54
C ILE A 88 20.07 33.92 -9.98
N ARG A 89 20.68 33.71 -11.14
CA ARG A 89 21.08 32.36 -11.62
C ARG A 89 22.02 31.67 -10.64
N ALA A 90 23.06 32.36 -10.17
CA ALA A 90 24.06 31.80 -9.28
C ALA A 90 23.46 31.27 -7.97
N HIS A 91 22.54 32.04 -7.40
CA HIS A 91 21.89 31.68 -6.14
C HIS A 91 20.72 30.70 -6.35
N SER A 92 20.09 30.66 -7.53
CA SER A 92 18.88 29.83 -7.78
C SER A 92 19.08 28.33 -7.54
N ARG A 93 20.29 27.80 -7.81
CA ARG A 93 20.67 26.40 -7.59
C ARG A 93 21.70 26.23 -6.47
N GLY A 94 21.94 27.29 -5.71
CA GLY A 94 22.85 27.29 -4.58
C GLY A 94 22.18 26.79 -3.29
N PRO A 95 22.96 26.57 -2.22
CA PRO A 95 22.43 26.15 -0.91
C PRO A 95 21.55 27.21 -0.23
N GLN A 96 21.50 28.44 -0.75
CA GLN A 96 20.72 29.56 -0.21
C GLN A 96 19.93 30.25 -1.35
N PRO A 97 18.86 29.61 -1.85
CA PRO A 97 18.04 30.11 -2.95
C PRO A 97 17.29 31.41 -2.63
N GLU A 98 17.14 31.77 -1.36
CA GLU A 98 16.46 32.99 -0.90
C GLU A 98 17.16 34.26 -1.39
N TYR A 99 18.49 34.21 -1.55
CA TYR A 99 19.26 35.33 -2.11
C TYR A 99 18.91 35.59 -3.56
N ALA A 100 18.58 34.57 -4.35
CA ALA A 100 18.15 34.77 -5.74
C ALA A 100 16.84 35.57 -5.80
N VAL A 101 15.87 35.22 -4.94
CA VAL A 101 14.60 35.96 -4.81
C VAL A 101 14.85 37.38 -4.31
N SER A 102 15.81 37.58 -3.42
CA SER A 102 16.20 38.91 -2.92
C SER A 102 16.77 39.80 -4.02
N PHE A 103 17.69 39.28 -4.85
CA PHE A 103 18.20 40.02 -6.01
C PHE A 103 17.13 40.29 -7.06
N PHE A 104 16.20 39.37 -7.28
CA PHE A 104 15.06 39.58 -8.17
C PHE A 104 14.13 40.69 -7.67
N ARG A 105 13.87 40.77 -6.36
CA ARG A 105 13.12 41.88 -5.75
C ARG A 105 13.85 43.22 -5.89
N LEU A 106 15.18 43.24 -5.73
CA LEU A 106 15.96 44.45 -5.98
C LEU A 106 15.84 44.91 -7.43
N MET A 107 15.91 43.99 -8.39
CA MET A 107 15.72 44.30 -9.82
C MET A 107 14.35 44.92 -10.10
N LEU A 108 13.28 44.41 -9.49
CA LEU A 108 11.91 44.95 -9.62
C LEU A 108 11.75 46.37 -9.05
N GLY A 109 12.67 46.82 -8.18
CA GLY A 109 12.67 48.16 -7.61
C GLY A 109 13.38 49.22 -8.45
N GLU A 110 14.10 48.82 -9.52
CA GLU A 110 14.86 49.73 -10.38
C GLU A 110 13.99 50.25 -11.54
N PRO A 111 13.78 51.58 -11.68
CA PRO A 111 12.83 52.14 -12.66
C PRO A 111 13.19 51.87 -14.13
N ASP A 112 14.49 51.78 -14.43
CA ASP A 112 15.01 51.67 -15.80
C ASP A 112 15.33 50.22 -16.21
N ILE A 113 14.98 49.23 -15.36
CA ILE A 113 15.32 47.82 -15.57
C ILE A 113 14.06 46.96 -15.53
N THR A 114 13.72 46.38 -16.68
CA THR A 114 12.63 45.41 -16.78
C THR A 114 13.19 43.98 -16.68
N PRO A 115 12.63 43.11 -15.81
CA PRO A 115 12.97 41.69 -15.82
C PRO A 115 12.68 41.04 -17.17
N ASP A 116 13.68 40.35 -17.70
CA ASP A 116 13.54 39.56 -18.93
C ASP A 116 13.13 38.11 -18.59
N GLN A 117 12.90 37.30 -19.63
CA GLN A 117 12.52 35.89 -19.48
C GLN A 117 13.52 35.07 -18.63
N HIS A 118 14.80 35.43 -18.66
CA HIS A 118 15.84 34.75 -17.89
C HIS A 118 15.74 35.10 -16.40
N ALA A 119 15.50 36.36 -16.05
CA ALA A 119 15.26 36.79 -14.68
C ALA A 119 14.12 35.99 -14.04
N PHE A 120 12.99 35.87 -14.74
CA PHE A 120 11.83 35.10 -14.30
C PHE A 120 12.14 33.60 -14.18
N ALA A 121 12.78 32.98 -15.19
CA ALA A 121 13.12 31.56 -15.16
C ALA A 121 14.06 31.21 -14.00
N PHE A 122 15.04 32.05 -13.69
CA PHE A 122 15.95 31.84 -12.56
C PHE A 122 15.26 32.07 -11.22
N ALA A 123 14.38 33.08 -11.10
CA ALA A 123 13.60 33.31 -9.90
C ALA A 123 12.65 32.14 -9.60
N LEU A 124 11.97 31.60 -10.62
CA LEU A 124 11.18 30.37 -10.50
C LEU A 124 12.06 29.18 -10.07
N GLY A 125 13.24 29.03 -10.69
CA GLY A 125 14.20 27.99 -10.29
C GLY A 125 14.59 28.07 -8.81
N ALA A 126 14.74 29.27 -8.27
CA ALA A 126 14.98 29.48 -6.85
C ALA A 126 13.74 29.13 -6.00
N CYS A 127 12.55 29.59 -6.40
CA CYS A 127 11.29 29.29 -5.71
C CYS A 127 11.01 27.78 -5.62
N ALA A 128 11.37 27.01 -6.64
CA ALA A 128 11.20 25.55 -6.64
C ALA A 128 12.04 24.84 -5.56
N ASN A 129 13.13 25.48 -5.10
CA ASN A 129 14.03 24.96 -4.08
C ASN A 129 13.74 25.54 -2.68
N ILE A 130 12.78 26.46 -2.56
CA ILE A 130 12.35 27.05 -1.28
C ILE A 130 11.07 26.32 -0.84
N PRO A 131 10.92 25.92 0.44
CA PRO A 131 9.71 25.30 0.95
C PRO A 131 8.57 26.33 1.15
N SER A 132 8.24 27.11 0.11
CA SER A 132 7.18 28.13 0.13
C SER A 132 6.51 28.26 -1.23
N SER A 133 5.27 27.78 -1.33
CA SER A 133 4.46 27.89 -2.54
C SER A 133 3.99 29.34 -2.82
N THR A 134 3.91 30.18 -1.79
CA THR A 134 3.46 31.58 -1.90
C THR A 134 4.36 32.41 -2.82
N LEU A 135 5.68 32.27 -2.68
CA LEU A 135 6.63 33.02 -3.52
C LEU A 135 6.52 32.62 -4.99
N GLY A 136 6.37 31.32 -5.26
CA GLY A 136 6.14 30.80 -6.60
C GLY A 136 4.89 31.38 -7.26
N ARG A 137 3.76 31.41 -6.54
CA ARG A 137 2.49 32.00 -7.03
C ARG A 137 2.61 33.52 -7.28
N GLN A 138 3.36 34.25 -6.46
CA GLN A 138 3.61 35.68 -6.67
C GLN A 138 4.41 35.92 -7.95
N VAL A 139 5.48 35.16 -8.17
CA VAL A 139 6.29 35.25 -9.39
C VAL A 139 5.46 34.86 -10.62
N HIS A 140 4.64 33.81 -10.54
CA HIS A 140 3.72 33.43 -11.62
C HIS A 140 2.72 34.56 -11.95
N SER A 141 2.15 35.22 -10.93
CA SER A 141 1.24 36.36 -11.13
C SER A 141 1.93 37.54 -11.83
N LEU A 142 3.22 37.77 -11.54
CA LEU A 142 4.02 38.79 -12.24
C LEU A 142 4.29 38.39 -13.69
N ILE A 143 4.58 37.12 -13.97
CA ILE A 143 4.76 36.60 -15.34
C ILE A 143 3.50 36.82 -16.19
N ALA A 144 2.33 36.47 -15.66
CA ALA A 144 1.05 36.67 -16.34
C ALA A 144 0.78 38.16 -16.63
N LYS A 145 1.08 39.07 -15.68
CA LYS A 145 0.96 40.52 -15.89
C LYS A 145 1.89 41.06 -16.99
N ASN A 146 3.02 40.39 -17.23
CA ASN A 146 3.99 40.77 -18.26
C ASN A 146 3.76 40.02 -19.59
N GLY A 147 2.75 39.14 -19.68
CA GLY A 147 2.43 38.37 -20.90
C GLY A 147 3.50 37.35 -21.29
N LEU A 148 4.34 36.92 -20.35
CA LEU A 148 5.44 35.99 -20.59
C LEU A 148 5.06 34.51 -20.40
N ASP A 149 3.86 34.24 -19.89
CA ASP A 149 3.29 32.91 -19.67
C ASP A 149 3.04 32.13 -20.97
N ALA A 150 2.62 32.82 -22.04
CA ALA A 150 2.32 32.17 -23.32
C ALA A 150 3.48 32.16 -24.33
N CYS A 151 4.58 32.89 -24.07
CA CYS A 151 5.54 33.27 -25.12
C CYS A 151 6.98 32.76 -24.94
N ASP A 152 7.35 32.19 -23.78
CA ASP A 152 8.73 31.74 -23.53
C ASP A 152 8.82 30.35 -22.85
N ASN A 153 9.48 29.40 -23.52
CA ASN A 153 9.62 28.01 -23.07
C ASN A 153 10.41 27.88 -21.75
N PHE A 154 11.36 28.76 -21.46
CA PHE A 154 12.13 28.71 -20.20
C PHE A 154 11.28 29.11 -19.01
N VAL A 155 10.42 30.13 -19.19
CA VAL A 155 9.45 30.56 -18.19
C VAL A 155 8.41 29.47 -17.96
N GLN A 156 7.83 28.92 -19.03
CA GLN A 156 6.85 27.82 -18.97
C GLN A 156 7.40 26.58 -18.24
N THR A 157 8.61 26.13 -18.61
CA THR A 157 9.29 25.03 -17.91
C THR A 157 9.54 25.36 -16.43
N GLY A 158 9.90 26.62 -16.14
CA GLY A 158 10.09 27.11 -14.77
C GLY A 158 8.83 27.05 -13.93
N LEU A 159 7.66 27.38 -14.52
CA LEU A 159 6.38 27.36 -13.84
C LEU A 159 6.00 25.92 -13.45
N VAL A 160 6.06 24.98 -14.39
CA VAL A 160 5.82 23.56 -14.11
C VAL A 160 6.74 23.07 -12.98
N ARG A 161 8.04 23.43 -13.04
CA ARG A 161 9.04 23.04 -12.02
C ARG A 161 8.71 23.57 -10.62
N VAL A 162 8.23 24.81 -10.49
CA VAL A 162 7.88 25.39 -9.18
C VAL A 162 6.71 24.64 -8.55
N TYR A 163 5.62 24.43 -9.30
CA TYR A 163 4.46 23.73 -8.76
C TYR A 163 4.77 22.27 -8.41
N ALA A 164 5.51 21.56 -9.28
CA ALA A 164 5.94 20.20 -8.98
C ALA A 164 6.90 20.14 -7.78
N GLY A 165 7.84 21.08 -7.67
CA GLY A 165 8.78 21.19 -6.55
C GLY A 165 8.10 21.47 -5.21
N CYS A 166 7.02 22.26 -5.23
CA CYS A 166 6.18 22.53 -4.05
C CYS A 166 5.14 21.43 -3.75
N ARG A 167 5.20 20.28 -4.45
CA ARG A 167 4.24 19.16 -4.33
C ARG A 167 2.77 19.54 -4.63
N LEU A 168 2.57 20.58 -5.42
CA LEU A 168 1.26 21.04 -5.91
C LEU A 168 1.01 20.46 -7.29
N LEU A 169 0.75 19.14 -7.36
CA LEU A 169 0.77 18.39 -8.61
C LEU A 169 -0.42 18.70 -9.53
N GLU A 170 -1.59 19.00 -8.97
CA GLU A 170 -2.76 19.38 -9.76
C GLU A 170 -2.50 20.70 -10.50
N GLU A 171 -1.96 21.71 -9.81
CA GLU A 171 -1.60 22.97 -10.45
C GLU A 171 -0.42 22.84 -11.40
N ALA A 172 0.55 21.95 -11.10
CA ALA A 172 1.64 21.66 -12.03
C ALA A 172 1.13 21.06 -13.34
N HIS A 173 0.14 20.15 -13.26
CA HIS A 173 -0.50 19.53 -14.41
C HIS A 173 -1.34 20.55 -15.18
N GLN A 174 -2.09 21.41 -14.49
CA GLN A 174 -2.87 22.47 -15.13
C GLN A 174 -1.98 23.43 -15.94
N VAL A 175 -0.89 23.93 -15.33
CA VAL A 175 0.07 24.78 -16.05
C VAL A 175 0.67 24.06 -17.23
N PHE A 176 0.95 22.76 -17.10
CA PHE A 176 1.44 21.95 -18.20
C PHE A 176 0.42 21.83 -19.33
N ASP A 177 -0.87 21.69 -19.01
CA ASP A 177 -1.94 21.59 -19.98
C ASP A 177 -2.21 22.88 -20.74
N ASP A 178 -2.01 24.03 -20.09
CA ASP A 178 -2.16 25.35 -20.71
C ASP A 178 -1.04 25.65 -21.75
N ILE A 179 0.08 24.91 -21.72
CA ILE A 179 1.18 25.07 -22.68
C ILE A 179 0.84 24.39 -24.01
N ARG A 180 0.90 25.15 -25.11
CA ARG A 180 0.59 24.67 -26.47
C ARG A 180 1.62 23.72 -27.06
N GLU A 181 2.90 24.09 -26.98
CA GLU A 181 4.01 23.30 -27.52
C GLU A 181 4.87 22.80 -26.37
N ARG A 182 4.83 21.49 -26.12
CA ARG A 182 5.48 20.86 -24.96
C ARG A 182 6.69 20.08 -25.43
N ASP A 183 7.88 20.50 -25.02
CA ASP A 183 9.12 19.79 -25.32
C ASP A 183 9.44 18.68 -24.31
N ALA A 184 10.42 17.84 -24.62
CA ALA A 184 10.84 16.73 -23.76
C ALA A 184 11.23 17.19 -22.34
N ILE A 185 11.77 18.41 -22.18
CA ILE A 185 12.19 18.94 -20.89
C ILE A 185 10.97 19.16 -19.99
N MET A 186 9.88 19.73 -20.52
CA MET A 186 8.65 19.97 -19.75
C MET A 186 8.00 18.65 -19.31
N TRP A 187 7.90 17.67 -20.21
CA TRP A 187 7.41 16.32 -19.88
C TRP A 187 8.24 15.70 -18.75
N ASN A 188 9.56 15.74 -18.86
CA ASN A 188 10.47 15.19 -17.87
C ASN A 188 10.33 15.86 -16.49
N VAL A 189 10.15 17.18 -16.46
CA VAL A 189 9.93 17.95 -15.21
C VAL A 189 8.65 17.49 -14.51
N LEU A 190 7.55 17.37 -15.24
CA LEU A 190 6.27 16.93 -14.67
C LEU A 190 6.34 15.47 -14.21
N MET A 191 6.91 14.58 -15.03
CA MET A 191 7.13 13.17 -14.70
C MET A 191 7.95 13.00 -13.41
N ASN A 192 9.07 13.74 -13.28
CA ASN A 192 9.87 13.74 -12.06
C ASN A 192 9.12 14.31 -10.85
N GLY A 193 8.26 15.31 -11.05
CA GLY A 193 7.39 15.86 -10.01
C GLY A 193 6.45 14.81 -9.42
N TYR A 194 5.80 14.01 -10.27
CA TYR A 194 4.98 12.89 -9.85
C TYR A 194 5.79 11.79 -9.15
N LEU A 195 6.96 11.42 -9.67
CA LEU A 195 7.83 10.40 -9.05
C LEU A 195 8.29 10.78 -7.65
N ARG A 196 8.77 12.01 -7.46
CA ARG A 196 9.25 12.52 -6.16
C ARG A 196 8.14 12.61 -5.12
N SER A 197 6.90 12.74 -5.57
CA SER A 197 5.71 12.76 -4.72
C SER A 197 5.10 11.38 -4.49
N GLY A 198 5.73 10.30 -4.98
CA GLY A 198 5.29 8.91 -4.77
C GLY A 198 4.25 8.40 -5.77
N PHE A 199 3.91 9.18 -6.80
CA PHE A 199 2.90 8.85 -7.80
C PHE A 199 3.54 8.30 -9.09
N ALA A 200 4.33 7.23 -8.95
CA ALA A 200 5.08 6.65 -10.06
C ALA A 200 4.17 6.18 -11.23
N SER A 201 2.93 5.75 -10.95
CA SER A 201 1.97 5.35 -12.01
C SER A 201 1.57 6.52 -12.91
N ASN A 202 1.40 7.72 -12.35
CA ASN A 202 1.08 8.92 -13.12
C ASN A 202 2.28 9.33 -13.98
N ALA A 203 3.51 9.24 -13.45
CA ALA A 203 4.71 9.52 -14.22
C ALA A 203 4.87 8.58 -15.43
N LEU A 204 4.53 7.30 -15.27
CA LEU A 204 4.59 6.34 -16.36
C LEU A 204 3.48 6.54 -17.41
N ASN A 205 2.28 6.95 -16.97
CA ASN A 205 1.22 7.36 -17.89
C ASN A 205 1.65 8.59 -18.71
N LEU A 206 2.26 9.60 -18.08
CA LEU A 206 2.79 10.78 -18.76
C LEU A 206 3.86 10.43 -19.81
N PHE A 207 4.73 9.45 -19.54
CA PHE A 207 5.69 8.97 -20.53
C PHE A 207 5.01 8.37 -21.77
N ARG A 208 3.90 7.65 -21.57
CA ARG A 208 3.09 7.13 -22.68
C ARG A 208 2.39 8.27 -23.43
N ASP A 209 1.82 9.22 -22.71
CA ASP A 209 1.09 10.34 -23.31
C ASP A 209 2.04 11.26 -24.11
N MET A 210 3.30 11.38 -23.69
CA MET A 210 4.38 12.03 -24.45
C MET A 210 4.59 11.39 -25.82
N LEU A 211 4.67 10.05 -25.85
CA LEU A 211 4.85 9.28 -27.08
C LEU A 211 3.60 9.30 -27.98
N VAL A 212 2.40 9.32 -27.39
CA VAL A 212 1.13 9.51 -28.13
C VAL A 212 1.04 10.91 -28.74
N SER A 213 1.63 11.90 -28.08
CA SER A 213 1.73 13.28 -28.58
C SER A 213 2.85 13.46 -29.61
N GLU A 214 3.47 12.37 -30.09
CA GLU A 214 4.55 12.37 -31.08
C GLU A 214 5.79 13.18 -30.66
N VAL A 215 6.00 13.39 -29.35
CA VAL A 215 7.21 14.04 -28.82
C VAL A 215 8.25 12.97 -28.53
N GLU A 216 9.41 13.06 -29.18
CA GLU A 216 10.51 12.11 -29.00
C GLU A 216 11.14 12.26 -27.60
N PRO A 217 11.13 11.21 -26.75
CA PRO A 217 11.76 11.28 -25.43
C PRO A 217 13.28 11.29 -25.52
N ASP A 218 13.88 12.21 -24.77
CA ASP A 218 15.33 12.23 -24.54
C ASP A 218 15.75 11.16 -23.52
N GLU A 219 17.07 11.00 -23.35
CA GLU A 219 17.66 10.06 -22.39
C GLU A 219 17.12 10.24 -20.95
N PHE A 220 16.79 11.47 -20.55
CA PHE A 220 16.28 11.76 -19.22
C PHE A 220 14.80 11.35 -19.07
N CYS A 221 13.97 11.57 -20.09
CA CYS A 221 12.59 11.10 -20.13
C CYS A 221 12.55 9.57 -20.06
N VAL A 222 13.39 8.91 -20.85
CA VAL A 222 13.51 7.45 -20.87
C VAL A 222 13.94 6.91 -19.50
N ALA A 223 15.00 7.45 -18.91
CA ALA A 223 15.46 7.06 -17.57
C ALA A 223 14.39 7.29 -16.49
N THR A 224 13.63 8.39 -16.59
CA THR A 224 12.51 8.70 -15.68
C THR A 224 11.37 7.69 -15.85
N GLY A 225 11.04 7.29 -17.07
CA GLY A 225 10.08 6.22 -17.36
C GLY A 225 10.53 4.86 -16.80
N ILE A 226 11.81 4.50 -16.98
CA ILE A 226 12.40 3.28 -16.40
C ILE A 226 12.30 3.30 -14.86
N THR A 227 12.64 4.43 -14.24
CA THR A 227 12.60 4.61 -12.78
C THR A 227 11.17 4.47 -12.25
N ALA A 228 10.18 5.01 -12.99
CA ALA A 228 8.78 4.83 -12.65
C ALA A 228 8.36 3.35 -12.71
N ALA A 229 8.74 2.63 -13.76
CA ALA A 229 8.49 1.19 -13.85
C ALA A 229 9.16 0.42 -12.70
N ALA A 230 10.39 0.80 -12.33
CA ALA A 230 11.15 0.21 -11.24
C ALA A 230 10.46 0.39 -9.88
N HIS A 231 9.98 1.60 -9.58
CA HIS A 231 9.27 1.91 -8.32
C HIS A 231 7.94 1.14 -8.18
N LEU A 232 7.36 0.76 -9.33
CA LEU A 232 6.06 0.10 -9.40
C LEU A 232 6.17 -1.42 -9.53
N GLY A 233 7.38 -1.95 -9.74
CA GLY A 233 7.59 -3.36 -10.08
C GLY A 233 6.95 -3.75 -11.42
N ALA A 234 6.81 -2.80 -12.35
CA ALA A 234 6.07 -2.96 -13.58
C ALA A 234 6.96 -3.46 -14.73
N LEU A 235 7.26 -4.76 -14.70
CA LEU A 235 8.13 -5.43 -15.64
C LEU A 235 7.72 -5.28 -17.11
N ARG A 236 6.43 -5.43 -17.47
CA ARG A 236 6.03 -5.43 -18.88
C ARG A 236 6.21 -4.03 -19.48
N GLN A 237 5.82 -3.00 -18.74
CA GLN A 237 6.09 -1.61 -19.11
C GLN A 237 7.59 -1.34 -19.21
N GLY A 238 8.39 -1.79 -18.24
CA GLY A 238 9.85 -1.68 -18.30
C GLY A 238 10.49 -2.40 -19.50
N GLN A 239 9.99 -3.58 -19.87
CA GLN A 239 10.41 -4.30 -21.08
C GLN A 239 10.05 -3.56 -22.36
N TRP A 240 8.87 -2.95 -22.41
CA TRP A 240 8.46 -2.14 -23.55
C TRP A 240 9.35 -0.90 -23.71
N ILE A 241 9.71 -0.22 -22.61
CA ILE A 241 10.68 0.90 -22.65
C ILE A 241 12.06 0.39 -23.10
N HIS A 242 12.50 -0.78 -22.64
CA HIS A 242 13.75 -1.38 -23.10
C HIS A 242 13.73 -1.72 -24.61
N ASP A 243 12.62 -2.21 -25.15
CA ASP A 243 12.49 -2.44 -26.59
C ASP A 243 12.50 -1.13 -27.39
N TYR A 244 11.94 -0.05 -26.83
CA TYR A 244 12.07 1.31 -27.40
C TYR A 244 13.54 1.76 -27.44
N ILE A 245 14.28 1.58 -26.35
CA ILE A 245 15.72 1.92 -26.26
C ILE A 245 16.51 1.17 -27.32
N ARG A 246 16.25 -0.13 -27.50
CA ARG A 246 16.95 -0.96 -28.49
C ARG A 246 16.68 -0.50 -29.92
N LYS A 247 15.42 -0.16 -30.24
CA LYS A 247 15.03 0.32 -31.58
C LYS A 247 15.66 1.67 -31.94
N ASN A 248 15.88 2.52 -30.94
CA ASN A 248 16.46 3.85 -31.12
C ASN A 248 17.98 3.90 -30.90
N GLY A 249 18.64 2.75 -30.71
CA GLY A 249 20.10 2.68 -30.56
C GLY A 249 20.65 3.25 -29.25
N LEU A 250 19.81 3.41 -28.22
CA LEU A 250 20.19 3.99 -26.92
C LEU A 250 20.76 2.95 -25.94
N VAL A 251 20.85 1.67 -26.32
CA VAL A 251 21.28 0.55 -25.46
C VAL A 251 22.73 0.69 -24.97
N THR A 252 23.60 1.35 -25.74
CA THR A 252 25.02 1.48 -25.41
C THR A 252 25.30 2.57 -24.37
N ASP A 253 24.30 3.39 -24.03
CA ASP A 253 24.46 4.45 -23.06
C ASP A 253 24.51 3.89 -21.62
N VAL A 254 25.60 4.18 -20.91
CA VAL A 254 25.85 3.65 -19.56
C VAL A 254 24.81 4.15 -18.55
N PHE A 255 24.30 5.38 -18.73
CA PHE A 255 23.29 5.96 -17.85
C PHE A 255 21.93 5.28 -18.02
N ILE A 256 21.51 5.01 -19.26
CA ILE A 256 20.30 4.24 -19.57
C ILE A 256 20.45 2.78 -19.12
N GLY A 257 21.57 2.14 -19.45
CA GLY A 257 21.84 0.77 -19.02
C GLY A 257 21.81 0.63 -17.49
N THR A 258 22.39 1.58 -16.75
CA THR A 258 22.36 1.57 -15.27
C THR A 258 20.93 1.64 -14.75
N SER A 259 20.07 2.43 -15.39
CA SER A 259 18.65 2.53 -15.07
C SER A 259 17.91 1.22 -15.36
N LEU A 260 18.24 0.53 -16.47
CA LEU A 260 17.69 -0.78 -16.82
C LEU A 260 18.07 -1.87 -15.81
N VAL A 261 19.32 -1.87 -15.33
CA VAL A 261 19.79 -2.77 -14.27
C VAL A 261 18.94 -2.60 -13.00
N ASP A 262 18.76 -1.36 -12.53
CA ASP A 262 17.94 -1.06 -11.35
C ASP A 262 16.48 -1.50 -11.53
N MET A 263 15.89 -1.22 -12.70
CA MET A 263 14.50 -1.59 -12.99
C MET A 263 14.28 -3.09 -13.02
N TYR A 264 15.12 -3.84 -13.74
CA TYR A 264 14.99 -5.30 -13.79
C TYR A 264 15.23 -5.94 -12.43
N ALA A 265 16.20 -5.43 -11.67
CA ALA A 265 16.46 -5.88 -10.31
C ALA A 265 15.25 -5.68 -9.40
N LYS A 266 14.66 -4.47 -9.37
CA LYS A 266 13.46 -4.16 -8.56
C LYS A 266 12.19 -4.89 -9.02
N CYS A 267 12.08 -5.20 -10.31
CA CYS A 267 10.98 -6.03 -10.83
C CYS A 267 11.14 -7.54 -10.53
N GLY A 268 12.24 -7.96 -9.91
CA GLY A 268 12.46 -9.35 -9.53
C GLY A 268 13.07 -10.23 -10.63
N TYR A 269 13.74 -9.64 -11.64
CA TYR A 269 14.35 -10.33 -12.79
C TYR A 269 15.85 -10.06 -12.88
N ILE A 270 16.62 -10.61 -11.94
CA ILE A 270 18.07 -10.42 -11.85
C ILE A 270 18.83 -10.85 -13.11
N ASP A 271 18.38 -11.90 -13.81
CA ASP A 271 19.06 -12.41 -15.01
C ASP A 271 19.10 -11.35 -16.13
N LYS A 272 18.00 -10.61 -16.32
CA LYS A 272 17.92 -9.51 -17.30
C LYS A 272 18.71 -8.28 -16.86
N ALA A 273 18.83 -8.06 -15.55
CA ALA A 273 19.70 -7.01 -15.02
C ALA A 273 21.17 -7.32 -15.33
N ILE A 274 21.60 -8.58 -15.18
CA ILE A 274 22.95 -9.04 -15.54
C ILE A 274 23.17 -8.90 -17.05
N GLU A 275 22.23 -9.36 -17.88
CA GLU A 275 22.29 -9.22 -19.34
C GLU A 275 22.49 -7.74 -19.75
N SER A 276 21.66 -6.83 -19.22
CA SER A 276 21.74 -5.40 -19.51
C SER A 276 23.07 -4.77 -19.03
N PHE A 277 23.64 -5.29 -17.95
CA PHE A 277 24.94 -4.85 -17.43
C PHE A 277 26.10 -5.33 -18.30
N GLU A 278 26.08 -6.59 -18.74
CA GLU A 278 27.13 -7.15 -19.59
C GLU A 278 27.11 -6.59 -21.02
N GLU A 279 25.96 -6.13 -21.52
CA GLU A 279 25.82 -5.42 -22.79
C GLU A 279 26.46 -4.02 -22.81
N MET A 280 26.79 -3.45 -21.64
CA MET A 280 27.44 -2.13 -21.56
C MET A 280 28.87 -2.17 -22.08
N ALA A 281 29.17 -1.32 -23.07
CA ALA A 281 30.51 -1.20 -23.64
C ALA A 281 31.52 -0.55 -22.68
N GLU A 282 31.06 0.43 -21.90
CA GLU A 282 31.85 1.08 -20.85
C GLU A 282 31.08 1.02 -19.53
N ARG A 283 31.74 0.61 -18.45
CA ARG A 283 31.13 0.53 -17.12
C ARG A 283 31.78 1.55 -16.22
N ASN A 284 31.00 2.14 -15.33
CA ASN A 284 31.50 3.11 -14.37
C ASN A 284 31.10 2.70 -12.95
N VAL A 285 31.52 3.49 -11.97
CA VAL A 285 31.24 3.20 -10.55
C VAL A 285 29.73 3.10 -10.28
N PHE A 286 28.89 3.86 -10.99
CA PHE A 286 27.43 3.84 -10.83
C PHE A 286 26.80 2.56 -11.38
N SER A 287 27.21 2.08 -12.56
CA SER A 287 26.70 0.83 -13.11
C SER A 287 27.11 -0.38 -12.26
N TRP A 288 28.35 -0.38 -11.73
CA TRP A 288 28.80 -1.38 -10.77
C TRP A 288 28.02 -1.34 -9.45
N ALA A 289 27.78 -0.15 -8.91
CA ALA A 289 26.95 0.00 -7.72
C ALA A 289 25.52 -0.54 -7.94
N ALA A 290 24.93 -0.31 -9.12
CA ALA A 290 23.60 -0.81 -9.47
C ALA A 290 23.54 -2.35 -9.52
N ILE A 291 24.48 -3.02 -10.18
CA ILE A 291 24.47 -4.50 -10.27
C ILE A 291 24.81 -5.16 -8.93
N ILE A 292 25.74 -4.58 -8.15
CA ILE A 292 26.06 -5.06 -6.79
C ILE A 292 24.84 -4.88 -5.87
N GLY A 293 24.16 -3.73 -5.97
CA GLY A 293 22.90 -3.48 -5.26
C GLY A 293 21.79 -4.44 -5.69
N ALA A 294 21.73 -4.80 -6.97
CA ALA A 294 20.80 -5.80 -7.48
C ALA A 294 21.04 -7.18 -6.83
N PHE A 295 22.28 -7.65 -6.79
CA PHE A 295 22.63 -8.89 -6.07
C PHE A 295 22.30 -8.80 -4.57
N ALA A 296 22.56 -7.66 -3.94
CA ALA A 296 22.22 -7.42 -2.55
C ALA A 296 20.72 -7.59 -2.29
N MET A 297 19.85 -6.92 -3.07
CA MET A 297 18.39 -7.01 -2.95
C MET A 297 17.84 -8.43 -3.10
N HIS A 298 18.51 -9.26 -3.91
CA HIS A 298 18.13 -10.66 -4.17
C HIS A 298 18.77 -11.66 -3.21
N GLY A 299 19.60 -11.20 -2.25
CA GLY A 299 20.25 -12.05 -1.25
C GLY A 299 21.50 -12.79 -1.75
N PHE A 300 22.04 -12.41 -2.90
CA PHE A 300 23.20 -13.03 -3.56
C PHE A 300 24.50 -12.35 -3.14
N ALA A 301 24.86 -12.49 -1.86
CA ALA A 301 26.02 -11.80 -1.30
C ALA A 301 27.37 -12.22 -1.91
N LYS A 302 27.52 -13.49 -2.29
CA LYS A 302 28.77 -13.98 -2.90
C LYS A 302 29.01 -13.32 -4.26
N GLU A 303 27.96 -13.19 -5.04
CA GLU A 303 27.93 -12.57 -6.35
C GLU A 303 28.20 -11.05 -6.23
N ALA A 304 27.66 -10.40 -5.20
CA ALA A 304 27.98 -9.00 -4.89
C ALA A 304 29.47 -8.78 -4.60
N PHE A 305 30.10 -9.64 -3.79
CA PHE A 305 31.55 -9.62 -3.56
C PHE A 305 32.35 -9.90 -4.83
N HIS A 306 31.91 -10.87 -5.63
CA HIS A 306 32.55 -11.20 -6.90
C HIS A 306 32.52 -10.02 -7.88
N CYS A 307 31.39 -9.32 -7.98
CA CYS A 307 31.26 -8.11 -8.79
C CYS A 307 32.15 -6.97 -8.30
N MET A 308 32.28 -6.78 -6.99
CA MET A 308 33.24 -5.80 -6.45
C MET A 308 34.69 -6.16 -6.83
N GLY A 309 35.04 -7.44 -6.89
CA GLY A 309 36.34 -7.90 -7.40
C GLY A 309 36.51 -7.62 -8.90
N ARG A 310 35.53 -8.02 -9.72
CA ARG A 310 35.52 -7.77 -11.17
C ARG A 310 35.63 -6.29 -11.51
N MET A 311 34.95 -5.41 -10.78
CA MET A 311 35.07 -3.95 -10.92
C MET A 311 36.53 -3.47 -10.85
N GLN A 312 37.33 -4.08 -9.97
CA GLN A 312 38.74 -3.74 -9.77
C GLN A 312 39.65 -4.40 -10.82
N GLU A 313 39.32 -5.64 -11.22
CA GLU A 313 40.15 -6.46 -12.10
C GLU A 313 39.91 -6.17 -13.60
N GLU A 314 38.64 -6.05 -14.02
CA GLU A 314 38.23 -5.84 -15.41
C GLU A 314 38.32 -4.36 -15.80
N ASP A 315 37.75 -3.47 -14.99
CA ASP A 315 37.60 -2.04 -15.34
C ASP A 315 38.60 -1.11 -14.60
N GLY A 316 39.41 -1.66 -13.68
CA GLY A 316 40.39 -0.87 -12.91
C GLY A 316 39.78 0.19 -11.99
N LEU A 317 38.48 0.09 -11.70
CA LEU A 317 37.74 1.06 -10.90
C LEU A 317 37.88 0.74 -9.40
N ARG A 318 38.02 1.79 -8.58
CA ARG A 318 38.05 1.64 -7.12
C ARG A 318 36.64 1.72 -6.54
N PRO A 319 36.23 0.78 -5.65
CA PRO A 319 34.98 0.88 -4.92
C PRO A 319 34.90 2.20 -4.16
N ASP A 320 33.78 2.90 -4.31
CA ASP A 320 33.46 4.10 -3.54
C ASP A 320 32.54 3.76 -2.35
N GLY A 321 32.09 4.77 -1.62
CA GLY A 321 31.20 4.56 -0.47
C GLY A 321 29.89 3.87 -0.87
N VAL A 322 29.35 4.14 -2.06
CA VAL A 322 28.07 3.58 -2.51
C VAL A 322 28.22 2.10 -2.83
N VAL A 323 29.29 1.71 -3.52
CA VAL A 323 29.60 0.30 -3.80
C VAL A 323 29.79 -0.49 -2.50
N LEU A 324 30.55 0.06 -1.54
CA LEU A 324 30.82 -0.60 -0.27
C LEU A 324 29.54 -0.72 0.58
N LEU A 325 28.65 0.27 0.55
CA LEU A 325 27.32 0.20 1.16
C LEU A 325 26.46 -0.91 0.53
N ALA A 326 26.48 -1.06 -0.80
CA ALA A 326 25.74 -2.12 -1.49
C ALA A 326 26.23 -3.53 -1.08
N VAL A 327 27.54 -3.72 -0.95
CA VAL A 327 28.13 -4.97 -0.44
C VAL A 327 27.74 -5.21 1.03
N LEU A 328 27.79 -4.18 1.88
CA LEU A 328 27.32 -4.28 3.28
C LEU A 328 25.83 -4.67 3.35
N THR A 329 25.01 -4.14 2.44
CA THR A 329 23.58 -4.47 2.33
C THR A 329 23.39 -5.93 1.96
N ALA A 330 24.22 -6.45 1.05
CA ALA A 330 24.23 -7.86 0.69
C ALA A 330 24.60 -8.74 1.91
N CYS A 331 25.61 -8.33 2.69
CA CYS A 331 25.94 -9.00 3.95
C CYS A 331 24.78 -8.97 4.95
N SER A 332 24.06 -7.84 5.06
CA SER A 332 22.89 -7.73 5.95
C SER A 332 21.81 -8.73 5.58
N HIS A 333 21.48 -8.83 4.29
CA HIS A 333 20.44 -9.74 3.82
C HIS A 333 20.85 -11.21 3.91
N ALA A 334 22.14 -11.53 3.77
CA ALA A 334 22.68 -12.87 3.91
C ALA A 334 23.12 -13.25 5.34
N GLY A 335 23.05 -12.33 6.31
CA GLY A 335 23.49 -12.55 7.70
C GLY A 335 25.00 -12.73 7.87
N LEU A 336 25.82 -12.20 6.96
CA LEU A 336 27.28 -12.39 6.94
C LEU A 336 28.01 -11.35 7.83
N LYS A 337 27.84 -11.47 9.15
CA LYS A 337 28.43 -10.57 10.15
C LYS A 337 29.93 -10.33 9.97
N GLU A 338 30.72 -11.41 9.94
CA GLU A 338 32.18 -11.32 9.90
C GLU A 338 32.69 -10.61 8.63
N GLU A 339 32.08 -10.91 7.48
CA GLU A 339 32.43 -10.24 6.22
C GLU A 339 32.03 -8.76 6.24
N ALA A 340 30.89 -8.42 6.86
CA ALA A 340 30.45 -7.03 6.97
C ALA A 340 31.44 -6.18 7.80
N TYR A 341 31.92 -6.70 8.94
CA TYR A 341 32.96 -6.02 9.73
C TYR A 341 34.28 -5.88 8.97
N ARG A 342 34.68 -6.89 8.18
CA ARG A 342 35.85 -6.77 7.29
C ARG A 342 35.66 -5.67 6.26
N VAL A 343 34.50 -5.62 5.60
CA VAL A 343 34.20 -4.56 4.64
C VAL A 343 34.30 -3.20 5.31
N LEU A 344 33.61 -2.97 6.44
CA LEU A 344 33.65 -1.72 7.19
C LEU A 344 35.09 -1.29 7.56
N HIS A 345 35.93 -2.22 8.00
CA HIS A 345 37.34 -1.93 8.31
C HIS A 345 38.18 -1.62 7.05
N THR A 346 37.94 -2.35 5.96
CA THR A 346 38.67 -2.12 4.69
C THR A 346 38.30 -0.80 4.02
N MET A 347 37.09 -0.25 4.27
CA MET A 347 36.67 1.07 3.76
C MET A 347 37.72 2.13 4.07
N GLU A 348 38.12 2.26 5.34
CA GLU A 348 39.08 3.28 5.75
C GLU A 348 40.52 2.85 5.44
N LYS A 349 40.89 1.60 5.77
CA LYS A 349 42.29 1.14 5.67
C LYS A 349 42.80 0.98 4.24
N ARG A 350 41.96 0.48 3.32
CA ARG A 350 42.35 0.17 1.94
C ARG A 350 41.89 1.25 0.96
N TYR A 351 40.68 1.76 1.13
CA TYR A 351 40.08 2.71 0.19
C TYR A 351 40.17 4.17 0.65
N GLY A 352 40.54 4.44 1.91
CA GLY A 352 40.60 5.80 2.45
C GLY A 352 39.22 6.44 2.62
N ILE A 353 38.16 5.63 2.65
CA ILE A 353 36.77 6.06 2.74
C ILE A 353 36.33 5.93 4.18
N ARG A 354 36.01 7.06 4.83
CA ARG A 354 35.47 7.04 6.18
C ARG A 354 34.01 6.54 6.17
N PRO A 355 33.65 5.53 6.98
CA PRO A 355 32.27 5.10 7.12
C PRO A 355 31.37 6.26 7.57
N LYS A 356 30.23 6.41 6.89
CA LYS A 356 29.15 7.37 7.19
C LYS A 356 27.96 6.68 7.86
N HIS A 357 26.97 7.45 8.30
CA HIS A 357 25.75 6.94 8.96
C HIS A 357 25.07 5.77 8.22
N GLU A 358 25.00 5.80 6.89
CA GLU A 358 24.37 4.75 6.07
C GLU A 358 25.06 3.38 6.26
N HIS A 359 26.39 3.36 6.35
CA HIS A 359 27.17 2.14 6.54
C HIS A 359 26.95 1.54 7.92
N TYR A 360 26.96 2.37 8.96
CA TYR A 360 26.65 1.94 10.32
C TYR A 360 25.20 1.47 10.45
N SER A 361 24.24 2.16 9.82
CA SER A 361 22.84 1.76 9.81
C SER A 361 22.66 0.36 9.21
N CYS A 362 23.39 0.07 8.12
CA CYS A 362 23.39 -1.25 7.51
C CYS A 362 23.99 -2.34 8.43
N MET A 363 25.06 -2.02 9.15
CA MET A 363 25.65 -2.93 10.15
C MET A 363 24.69 -3.19 11.32
N ILE A 364 23.99 -2.16 11.79
CA ILE A 364 22.99 -2.27 12.86
C ILE A 364 21.81 -3.12 12.39
N ASP A 365 21.30 -2.91 11.16
CA ASP A 365 20.24 -3.75 10.57
C ASP A 365 20.68 -5.22 10.45
N LEU A 366 21.91 -5.48 10.01
CA LEU A 366 22.48 -6.83 9.97
C LEU A 366 22.46 -7.49 11.35
N LEU A 367 23.02 -6.82 12.36
CA LEU A 367 23.13 -7.36 13.72
C LEU A 367 21.74 -7.58 14.32
N CYS A 368 20.82 -6.64 14.12
CA CYS A 368 19.43 -6.77 14.53
C CYS A 368 18.76 -7.98 13.87
N ARG A 369 18.89 -8.17 12.56
CA ARG A 369 18.31 -9.31 11.81
C ARG A 369 18.92 -10.66 12.17
N ALA A 370 20.16 -10.66 12.63
CA ALA A 370 20.86 -11.84 13.11
C ALA A 370 20.61 -12.12 14.61
N GLY A 371 19.89 -11.22 15.32
CA GLY A 371 19.57 -11.36 16.74
C GLY A 371 20.67 -10.93 17.70
N HIS A 372 21.77 -10.35 17.21
CA HIS A 372 22.89 -9.83 18.00
C HIS A 372 22.58 -8.41 18.52
N LEU A 373 21.51 -8.27 19.32
CA LEU A 373 20.99 -6.97 19.76
C LEU A 373 21.97 -6.18 20.64
N GLU A 374 22.70 -6.86 21.54
CA GLU A 374 23.69 -6.20 22.41
C GLU A 374 24.84 -5.61 21.58
N GLU A 375 25.37 -6.38 20.62
CA GLU A 375 26.41 -5.88 19.71
C GLU A 375 25.90 -4.73 18.83
N ALA A 376 24.63 -4.78 18.40
CA ALA A 376 24.00 -3.69 17.67
C ALA A 376 23.90 -2.42 18.52
N PHE A 377 23.55 -2.55 19.80
CA PHE A 377 23.50 -1.43 20.74
C PHE A 377 24.89 -0.84 21.01
N THR A 378 25.90 -1.70 21.26
CA THR A 378 27.30 -1.25 21.39
C THR A 378 27.77 -0.49 20.15
N LEU A 379 27.46 -0.98 18.96
CA LEU A 379 27.83 -0.31 17.70
C LEU A 379 27.18 1.07 17.56
N VAL A 380 25.92 1.23 18.00
CA VAL A 380 25.24 2.54 18.04
C VAL A 380 25.92 3.50 19.02
N GLN A 381 26.46 3.00 20.12
CA GLN A 381 27.16 3.83 21.11
C GLN A 381 28.58 4.22 20.69
N GLU A 382 29.29 3.32 20.01
CA GLU A 382 30.71 3.49 19.65
C GLU A 382 30.94 4.16 18.30
N MET A 383 29.89 4.33 17.48
CA MET A 383 30.05 4.97 16.17
C MET A 383 30.61 6.40 16.29
N PRO A 384 31.49 6.82 15.36
CA PRO A 384 32.27 8.06 15.50
C PRO A 384 31.46 9.35 15.25
N MET A 385 30.16 9.23 15.02
CA MET A 385 29.23 10.32 14.78
C MET A 385 27.95 10.11 15.57
N LYS A 386 27.22 11.18 15.90
CA LYS A 386 25.97 11.09 16.66
C LYS A 386 24.95 10.18 15.92
N PRO A 387 24.33 9.19 16.58
CA PRO A 387 23.37 8.32 15.92
C PRO A 387 22.16 9.10 15.38
N LEU A 388 21.70 8.75 14.17
CA LEU A 388 20.49 9.32 13.56
C LEU A 388 19.24 8.54 13.99
N ALA A 389 18.06 9.13 13.79
CA ALA A 389 16.79 8.47 14.03
C ALA A 389 16.66 7.12 13.30
N SER A 390 17.22 6.99 12.09
CA SER A 390 17.23 5.73 11.34
C SER A 390 17.95 4.57 12.07
N ALA A 391 19.02 4.87 12.79
CA ALA A 391 19.80 3.87 13.54
C ALA A 391 19.02 3.36 14.75
N TRP A 392 18.47 4.29 15.55
CA TRP A 392 17.63 3.95 16.70
C TRP A 392 16.31 3.28 16.30
N GLY A 393 15.69 3.71 15.20
CA GLY A 393 14.48 3.08 14.65
C GLY A 393 14.72 1.64 14.18
N THR A 394 15.89 1.37 13.57
CA THR A 394 16.31 0.01 13.20
C THR A 394 16.50 -0.86 14.44
N LEU A 395 17.14 -0.33 15.48
CA LEU A 395 17.35 -1.01 16.76
C LEU A 395 16.03 -1.30 17.48
N LEU A 396 15.09 -0.33 17.50
CA LEU A 396 13.74 -0.49 18.04
C LEU A 396 12.97 -1.61 17.33
N SER A 397 13.06 -1.67 15.99
CA SER A 397 12.43 -2.73 15.21
C SER A 397 13.05 -4.11 15.50
N GLY A 398 14.38 -4.18 15.62
CA GLY A 398 15.09 -5.39 16.04
C GLY A 398 14.69 -5.86 17.44
N ALA A 399 14.74 -4.96 18.41
CA ALA A 399 14.33 -5.19 19.80
C ALA A 399 12.89 -5.71 19.89
N ARG A 400 11.98 -5.16 19.08
CA ARG A 400 10.59 -5.65 18.94
C ARG A 400 10.53 -7.08 18.39
N ILE A 401 11.29 -7.42 17.34
CA ILE A 401 11.27 -8.75 16.70
C ILE A 401 11.73 -9.83 17.70
N TYR A 402 12.80 -9.56 18.44
CA TYR A 402 13.39 -10.51 19.42
C TYR A 402 12.84 -10.33 20.84
N ARG A 403 11.84 -9.46 21.01
CA ARG A 403 11.14 -9.19 22.28
C ARG A 403 12.04 -8.69 23.42
N ASN A 404 13.12 -7.97 23.10
CA ASN A 404 13.94 -7.25 24.07
C ASN A 404 13.27 -5.90 24.40
N ILE A 405 12.52 -5.84 25.50
CA ILE A 405 11.72 -4.65 25.84
C ILE A 405 12.56 -3.52 26.39
N GLU A 406 13.61 -3.82 27.16
CA GLU A 406 14.51 -2.82 27.73
C GLU A 406 15.20 -2.03 26.62
N LEU A 407 15.74 -2.72 25.62
CA LEU A 407 16.36 -2.08 24.47
C LEU A 407 15.34 -1.30 23.60
N ALA A 408 14.09 -1.78 23.52
CA ALA A 408 13.03 -1.08 22.83
C ALA A 408 12.62 0.23 23.55
N GLU A 409 12.62 0.24 24.88
CA GLU A 409 12.37 1.44 25.68
C GLU A 409 13.50 2.46 25.49
N ILE A 410 14.76 2.03 25.60
CA ILE A 410 15.94 2.89 25.37
C ILE A 410 15.93 3.50 23.97
N ALA A 411 15.72 2.69 22.93
CA ALA A 411 15.71 3.17 21.55
C ALA A 411 14.55 4.16 21.31
N ALA A 412 13.38 3.95 21.90
CA ALA A 412 12.26 4.88 21.78
C ALA A 412 12.52 6.21 22.52
N GLU A 413 13.16 6.18 23.69
CA GLU A 413 13.54 7.39 24.41
C GLU A 413 14.55 8.25 23.64
N GLU A 414 15.58 7.62 23.06
CA GLU A 414 16.56 8.35 22.24
C GLU A 414 15.94 8.94 20.97
N LEU A 415 14.98 8.25 20.34
CA LEU A 415 14.22 8.80 19.22
C LEU A 415 13.42 10.05 19.60
N VAL A 416 12.73 10.03 20.74
CA VAL A 416 11.98 11.20 21.23
C VAL A 416 12.91 12.37 21.55
N LYS A 417 14.09 12.12 22.12
CA LYS A 417 15.09 13.18 22.37
C LYS A 417 15.55 13.85 21.06
N LEU A 418 15.70 13.08 19.98
CA LEU A 418 16.07 13.62 18.67
C LEU A 418 14.94 14.46 18.05
N GLU A 419 13.68 14.05 18.22
CA GLU A 419 12.51 14.86 17.82
C GLU A 419 12.47 16.19 18.59
N GLU A 420 12.63 16.14 19.92
CA GLU A 420 12.58 17.33 20.78
C GLU A 420 13.73 18.32 20.51
N ALA A 421 14.89 17.82 20.07
CA ALA A 421 16.03 18.64 19.65
C ALA A 421 15.87 19.25 18.25
N GLY A 422 14.80 18.91 17.51
CA GLY A 422 14.61 19.32 16.11
C GLY A 422 15.57 18.64 15.14
N GLU A 423 16.20 17.53 15.54
CA GLU A 423 17.15 16.75 14.75
C GLU A 423 16.49 15.59 13.99
N ALA A 424 15.20 15.33 14.25
CA ALA A 424 14.36 14.36 13.55
C ALA A 424 12.96 14.93 13.30
N GLU A 425 12.29 14.49 12.22
CA GLU A 425 10.87 14.77 12.00
C GLU A 425 10.02 14.00 13.02
N GLU A 426 8.87 14.54 13.44
CA GLU A 426 7.94 13.83 14.32
C GLU A 426 7.43 12.55 13.61
N GLU A 427 7.94 11.38 14.03
CA GLU A 427 7.61 10.10 13.43
C GLU A 427 6.55 9.38 14.26
N ASP A 428 5.31 9.44 13.76
CA ASP A 428 4.16 8.64 14.19
C ASP A 428 4.46 7.13 14.41
N GLY A 429 5.46 6.62 13.68
CA GLY A 429 5.89 5.22 13.68
C GLY A 429 6.51 4.72 15.00
N ILE A 430 7.16 5.60 15.77
CA ILE A 430 7.90 5.23 17.00
C ILE A 430 6.94 4.64 18.04
N TYR A 431 5.86 5.35 18.32
CA TYR A 431 4.85 4.92 19.28
C TYR A 431 4.10 3.66 18.82
N VAL A 432 3.89 3.50 17.51
CA VAL A 432 3.30 2.27 16.94
C VAL A 432 4.23 1.08 17.20
N GLN A 433 5.53 1.23 16.93
CA GLN A 433 6.51 0.17 17.12
C GLN A 433 6.69 -0.20 18.60
N LEU A 434 6.78 0.79 19.49
CA LEU A 434 6.87 0.58 20.94
C LEU A 434 5.60 -0.07 21.51
N SER A 435 4.41 0.38 21.09
CA SER A 435 3.14 -0.25 21.49
C SER A 435 3.10 -1.73 21.05
N ASN A 436 3.57 -2.03 19.84
CA ASN A 436 3.64 -3.41 19.35
C ASN A 436 4.69 -4.26 20.10
N ALA A 437 5.81 -3.67 20.51
CA ALA A 437 6.80 -4.35 21.35
C ALA A 437 6.20 -4.76 22.70
N TYR A 438 5.53 -3.83 23.39
CA TYR A 438 4.82 -4.14 24.66
C TYR A 438 3.74 -5.21 24.50
N LEU A 439 2.97 -5.17 23.40
CA LEU A 439 1.99 -6.22 23.09
C LEU A 439 2.66 -7.58 22.88
N GLY A 440 3.82 -7.62 22.20
CA GLY A 440 4.59 -8.84 21.96
C GLY A 440 5.17 -9.47 23.24
N ALA A 441 5.45 -8.66 24.27
CA ALA A 441 5.89 -9.12 25.59
C ALA A 441 4.75 -9.24 26.61
N SER A 442 3.49 -9.22 26.17
CA SER A 442 2.30 -9.32 27.04
C SER A 442 2.14 -8.19 28.09
N ARG A 443 2.89 -7.08 27.98
CA ARG A 443 2.77 -5.87 28.80
C ARG A 443 1.64 -4.97 28.29
N ARG A 444 0.38 -5.46 28.37
CA ARG A 444 -0.80 -4.81 27.76
C ARG A 444 -1.09 -3.40 28.27
N GLU A 445 -0.83 -3.14 29.55
CA GLU A 445 -1.11 -1.82 30.15
C GLU A 445 -0.14 -0.75 29.63
N ASP A 446 1.12 -1.10 29.44
CA ASP A 446 2.13 -0.19 28.89
C ASP A 446 1.82 0.12 27.42
N ALA A 447 1.40 -0.89 26.65
CA ALA A 447 0.92 -0.70 25.28
C ALA A 447 -0.30 0.22 25.20
N ARG A 448 -1.22 0.14 26.18
CA ARG A 448 -2.39 1.02 26.29
C ARG A 448 -1.95 2.46 26.59
N ARG A 449 -1.03 2.68 27.52
CA ARG A 449 -0.48 4.02 27.84
C ARG A 449 0.17 4.67 26.62
N VAL A 450 0.96 3.92 25.85
CA VAL A 450 1.56 4.42 24.60
C VAL A 450 0.49 4.79 23.57
N ARG A 451 -0.56 3.98 23.39
CA ARG A 451 -1.66 4.28 22.46
C ARG A 451 -2.50 5.49 22.87
N MET A 452 -2.65 5.74 24.17
CA MET A 452 -3.30 6.97 24.64
C MET A 452 -2.46 8.20 24.30
N LYS A 453 -1.13 8.15 24.49
CA LYS A 453 -0.20 9.21 24.06
C LYS A 453 -0.28 9.47 22.54
N MET A 454 -0.39 8.41 21.73
CA MET A 454 -0.62 8.53 20.28
C MET A 454 -1.90 9.29 19.94
N GLY A 455 -3.01 8.96 20.63
CA GLY A 455 -4.30 9.61 20.43
C GLY A 455 -4.28 11.10 20.76
N SER A 456 -3.59 11.50 21.83
CA SER A 456 -3.44 12.93 22.19
C SER A 456 -2.55 13.73 21.23
N ARG A 457 -1.65 13.07 20.50
CA ARG A 457 -0.74 13.70 19.53
C ARG A 457 -1.26 13.66 18.08
N GLY A 458 -2.43 13.07 17.84
CA GLY A 458 -3.02 13.02 16.49
C GLY A 458 -2.37 12.02 15.53
N VAL A 459 -1.52 11.13 16.06
CA VAL A 459 -0.73 10.12 15.33
C VAL A 459 -1.66 9.16 14.55
N LYS A 460 -1.54 9.12 13.22
CA LYS A 460 -2.39 8.28 12.34
C LYS A 460 -1.56 7.21 11.64
N LYS A 461 -1.97 5.94 11.77
CA LYS A 461 -1.32 4.83 11.07
C LYS A 461 -1.61 4.90 9.56
N ALA A 462 -0.63 5.29 8.76
CA ALA A 462 -0.70 5.17 7.31
C ALA A 462 -0.74 3.68 6.88
N PRO A 463 -1.64 3.29 5.96
CA PRO A 463 -1.66 1.94 5.42
C PRO A 463 -0.47 1.71 4.47
N GLY A 464 0.23 0.58 4.60
CA GLY A 464 1.23 0.17 3.62
C GLY A 464 0.57 -0.25 2.31
N CYS A 465 1.13 0.18 1.19
CA CYS A 465 0.60 -0.08 -0.16
C CYS A 465 1.58 -0.96 -0.95
N SER A 466 1.06 -1.85 -1.80
CA SER A 466 1.86 -2.71 -2.69
C SER A 466 1.15 -2.85 -4.03
N ALA A 467 1.70 -2.30 -5.11
CA ALA A 467 1.11 -2.40 -6.45
C ALA A 467 1.56 -3.68 -7.17
N VAL A 468 0.72 -4.20 -8.06
CA VAL A 468 1.02 -5.36 -8.92
C VAL A 468 0.65 -5.02 -10.35
N GLU A 469 1.55 -5.23 -11.29
CA GLU A 469 1.27 -5.06 -12.72
C GLU A 469 0.56 -6.31 -13.28
N VAL A 470 -0.58 -6.09 -13.91
CA VAL A 470 -1.38 -7.10 -14.61
C VAL A 470 -1.66 -6.51 -15.99
N ASP A 471 -0.93 -7.00 -16.98
CA ASP A 471 -1.14 -6.74 -18.42
C ASP A 471 -0.74 -5.41 -18.99
N GLY A 472 0.43 -4.94 -18.57
CA GLY A 472 0.88 -3.61 -18.96
C GLY A 472 0.07 -2.52 -18.27
N ARG A 473 -0.74 -2.88 -17.26
CA ARG A 473 -1.46 -1.96 -16.38
C ARG A 473 -1.11 -2.21 -14.93
N LEU A 474 -0.86 -1.13 -14.22
CA LEU A 474 -0.55 -1.15 -12.80
C LEU A 474 -1.82 -1.15 -11.97
N ILE A 475 -1.96 -2.19 -11.16
CA ILE A 475 -3.06 -2.32 -10.20
C ILE A 475 -2.46 -2.00 -8.84
N ASN A 476 -2.74 -0.80 -8.34
CA ASN A 476 -2.50 -0.48 -6.95
C ASN A 476 -3.73 -0.93 -6.14
N PRO A 477 -3.63 -1.91 -5.22
CA PRO A 477 -4.74 -2.32 -4.36
C PRO A 477 -5.27 -1.21 -3.46
N ASN A 478 -4.56 -0.07 -3.35
CA ASN A 478 -4.83 1.02 -2.42
C ASN A 478 -4.94 2.43 -3.05
N ALA A 479 -4.91 2.62 -4.39
CA ALA A 479 -5.07 3.96 -4.99
C ALA A 479 -6.43 4.16 -5.67
N GLU A 480 -7.01 5.35 -5.44
CA GLU A 480 -8.22 5.88 -6.05
C GLU A 480 -8.04 6.15 -7.57
N TRP A 481 -9.12 5.98 -8.35
CA TRP A 481 -9.36 6.35 -9.78
C TRP A 481 -8.92 5.41 -10.96
N HIS A 482 -9.93 4.71 -11.55
CA HIS A 482 -10.36 4.37 -12.95
C HIS A 482 -9.38 4.27 -14.18
N PRO A 483 -9.70 3.63 -15.37
CA PRO A 483 -10.83 2.77 -15.84
C PRO A 483 -10.42 1.43 -16.56
N LYS A 484 -11.40 0.53 -16.78
CA LYS A 484 -11.47 -0.67 -17.69
C LYS A 484 -10.18 -1.20 -18.35
N ILE A 485 -9.71 -2.42 -18.02
CA ILE A 485 -9.13 -3.42 -18.97
C ILE A 485 -9.31 -4.86 -18.47
N GLU A 486 -9.55 -5.73 -19.45
CA GLU A 486 -9.75 -7.17 -19.41
C GLU A 486 -8.49 -7.96 -19.00
N ALA A 487 -8.73 -9.21 -18.62
CA ALA A 487 -7.79 -10.13 -18.01
C ALA A 487 -6.64 -10.60 -18.90
N HIS A 488 -5.45 -10.59 -18.33
CA HIS A 488 -4.30 -11.42 -18.63
C HIS A 488 -3.48 -11.60 -17.31
N ASN A 489 -2.58 -12.58 -17.27
CA ASN A 489 -1.97 -13.09 -16.03
C ASN A 489 -0.54 -12.56 -15.83
N LEU A 490 -0.15 -12.16 -14.61
CA LEU A 490 1.26 -11.99 -14.22
C LEU A 490 1.58 -12.50 -12.80
N LYS A 491 2.70 -13.24 -12.74
CA LYS A 491 3.37 -13.84 -11.58
C LYS A 491 4.34 -12.83 -10.96
N ALA A 492 4.37 -12.70 -9.64
CA ALA A 492 5.46 -12.09 -8.89
C ALA A 492 6.37 -13.18 -8.28
N THR A 493 7.68 -13.01 -8.41
CA THR A 493 8.76 -13.90 -7.96
C THR A 493 9.03 -13.70 -6.47
N SER A 494 8.92 -14.77 -5.66
CA SER A 494 9.27 -14.77 -4.24
C SER A 494 10.70 -15.32 -4.06
N GLY A 495 11.63 -14.44 -3.66
CA GLY A 495 12.99 -14.75 -3.23
C GLY A 495 13.04 -15.37 -1.82
N GLN A 496 14.13 -16.08 -1.57
CA GLN A 496 14.32 -17.16 -0.58
C GLN A 496 14.40 -16.71 0.89
N LYS A 497 13.84 -17.53 1.78
CA LYS A 497 14.35 -17.73 3.16
C LYS A 497 14.28 -19.21 3.54
N ASN A 498 15.39 -19.91 3.37
CA ASN A 498 15.80 -21.11 4.12
C ASN A 498 17.14 -20.74 4.76
N ALA A 499 17.60 -21.23 5.90
CA ALA A 499 17.12 -22.04 7.01
C ALA A 499 18.30 -21.98 8.03
N ILE A 500 18.09 -22.33 9.29
CA ILE A 500 18.99 -23.22 10.07
C ILE A 500 18.22 -23.59 11.33
N ASP A 501 17.97 -24.89 11.42
CA ASP A 501 17.43 -25.59 12.57
C ASP A 501 18.59 -26.41 13.15
N SER A 502 18.85 -26.26 14.46
CA SER A 502 19.62 -27.22 15.25
C SER A 502 19.47 -26.89 16.74
N GLY A 503 18.67 -27.67 17.47
CA GLY A 503 18.86 -27.86 18.92
C GLY A 503 19.61 -29.18 19.19
N PRO A 504 19.75 -29.62 20.45
CA PRO A 504 19.78 -28.89 21.72
C PRO A 504 21.05 -29.24 22.54
N GLN A 505 21.48 -28.41 23.51
CA GLN A 505 22.34 -28.90 24.62
C GLN A 505 22.31 -28.01 25.88
N SER A 506 21.98 -28.67 27.00
CA SER A 506 22.37 -28.47 28.41
C SER A 506 22.63 -27.07 29.02
N SER A 507 21.89 -26.82 30.11
CA SER A 507 22.09 -25.83 31.19
C SER A 507 23.52 -25.77 31.77
N PRO A 508 23.92 -24.70 32.50
CA PRO A 508 23.57 -24.60 33.92
C PRO A 508 23.20 -23.19 34.44
N LYS A 509 22.51 -23.22 35.59
CA LYS A 509 22.16 -22.13 36.51
C LYS A 509 23.37 -21.29 36.93
N LEU A 510 23.16 -19.98 37.09
CA LEU A 510 23.87 -19.19 38.10
C LEU A 510 22.93 -18.14 38.71
N SER A 511 23.14 -17.91 40.00
CA SER A 511 22.23 -17.26 40.94
C SER A 511 22.93 -16.11 41.67
N LEU A 512 22.13 -15.08 42.01
CA LEU A 512 22.29 -14.07 43.09
C LEU A 512 23.23 -12.86 42.82
N PRO A 513 23.12 -11.74 43.59
CA PRO A 513 21.91 -10.95 43.95
C PRO A 513 22.20 -9.41 44.04
N LEU A 514 21.22 -8.67 44.60
CA LEU A 514 21.29 -7.42 45.39
C LEU A 514 20.61 -6.15 44.84
N GLU A 515 19.41 -5.95 45.40
CA GLU A 515 18.79 -4.72 45.89
C GLU A 515 19.54 -3.38 45.77
N THR A 516 18.81 -2.35 45.33
CA THR A 516 18.76 -1.10 46.10
C THR A 516 17.42 -0.38 45.84
N LYS A 517 16.63 -0.25 46.91
CA LYS A 517 15.52 0.70 47.05
C LYS A 517 16.10 2.07 47.40
N ILE A 518 15.66 3.13 46.71
CA ILE A 518 15.49 4.46 47.33
C ILE A 518 14.17 5.05 46.80
N SER A 519 13.40 5.61 47.73
CA SER A 519 12.07 6.20 47.57
C SER A 519 12.09 7.72 47.72
N LEU A 520 10.92 8.31 47.43
CA LEU A 520 10.31 9.55 47.98
C LEU A 520 10.34 10.83 47.11
N ASP A 521 9.13 11.15 46.64
CA ASP A 521 8.34 12.35 46.96
C ASP A 521 8.54 13.73 46.27
N ALA A 522 7.40 14.15 45.68
CA ALA A 522 6.62 15.37 45.93
C ALA A 522 6.96 16.73 45.25
N TYR A 523 6.09 17.11 44.30
CA TYR A 523 5.33 18.40 44.09
C TYR A 523 6.09 19.76 44.01
N PRO A 524 5.48 20.91 43.56
CA PRO A 524 4.12 21.21 43.03
C PRO A 524 4.02 22.18 41.79
N LEU A 525 2.80 22.26 41.23
CA LEU A 525 2.02 23.41 40.68
C LEU A 525 2.70 24.57 39.90
N PHE A 526 2.17 24.91 38.72
CA PHE A 526 1.83 26.30 38.34
C PHE A 526 0.67 26.39 37.33
N SER A 527 0.05 27.57 37.36
CA SER A 527 -1.29 28.03 36.99
C SER A 527 -1.68 28.11 35.52
N ALA A 528 -3.01 28.18 35.34
CA ALA A 528 -3.77 28.59 34.17
C ALA A 528 -3.37 29.95 33.56
N GLY A 529 -3.58 30.07 32.25
CA GLY A 529 -3.63 31.31 31.49
C GLY A 529 -4.59 31.18 30.30
N SER A 530 -5.65 31.99 30.32
CA SER A 530 -6.69 32.12 29.29
C SER A 530 -6.15 32.65 27.96
N LEU A 531 -6.71 32.24 26.82
CA LEU A 531 -6.83 33.07 25.61
C LEU A 531 -7.98 32.59 24.69
N SER A 532 -9.02 33.43 24.68
CA SER A 532 -9.95 33.80 23.59
C SER A 532 -10.50 32.77 22.59
N LYS A 533 -11.84 32.74 22.57
CA LYS A 533 -12.77 32.25 21.54
C LYS A 533 -12.41 32.68 20.11
N VAL A 534 -12.53 31.73 19.18
CA VAL A 534 -13.02 31.97 17.80
C VAL A 534 -14.16 30.98 17.55
N GLN A 535 -15.33 31.51 17.21
CA GLN A 535 -16.53 30.77 16.85
C GLN A 535 -16.39 30.22 15.43
N GLU A 536 -16.48 28.90 15.27
CA GLU A 536 -16.89 28.26 14.02
C GLU A 536 -18.17 27.44 14.28
N SER A 537 -19.13 27.60 13.38
CA SER A 537 -20.48 27.09 13.41
C SER A 537 -20.55 25.57 13.47
N LYS A 538 -21.03 25.03 14.60
CA LYS A 538 -21.41 23.62 14.73
C LYS A 538 -22.76 23.38 14.05
N HIS A 539 -22.76 22.59 12.98
CA HIS A 539 -23.92 21.76 12.66
C HIS A 539 -24.12 20.77 13.82
N ILE A 540 -25.24 20.90 14.53
CA ILE A 540 -25.59 20.07 15.67
C ILE A 540 -25.95 18.66 15.15
N VAL A 541 -25.20 17.66 15.59
CA VAL A 541 -25.54 16.24 15.41
C VAL A 541 -26.55 15.89 16.53
N PRO A 542 -27.71 15.27 16.23
CA PRO A 542 -28.70 14.91 17.26
C PRO A 542 -28.08 14.01 18.33
N THR A 543 -28.44 14.25 19.59
CA THR A 543 -28.03 13.45 20.74
C THR A 543 -29.03 12.32 21.01
N VAL A 544 -28.64 11.29 21.77
CA VAL A 544 -29.54 10.20 22.20
C VAL A 544 -30.75 10.72 23.00
N LEU A 545 -30.65 11.92 23.57
CA LEU A 545 -31.76 12.60 24.24
C LEU A 545 -32.84 13.10 23.27
N ASP A 546 -32.50 13.37 22.00
CA ASP A 546 -33.46 13.81 20.98
C ASP A 546 -34.29 12.63 20.42
N LEU A 547 -33.79 11.39 20.53
CA LEU A 547 -34.51 10.15 20.18
C LEU A 547 -35.67 9.84 21.13
N LEU A 548 -35.62 10.34 22.37
CA LEU A 548 -36.66 10.14 23.37
C LEU A 548 -37.89 11.04 23.12
N ALA A 549 -37.87 11.82 22.04
CA ALA A 549 -39.04 12.56 21.54
C ALA A 549 -39.89 11.75 20.54
N ASP A 550 -39.39 10.61 20.03
CA ASP A 550 -40.15 9.68 19.17
C ASP A 550 -40.82 8.60 20.05
N ASP A 551 -42.13 8.35 19.87
CA ASP A 551 -42.93 7.45 20.73
C ASP A 551 -42.52 5.96 20.65
N GLN A 552 -41.75 5.54 19.63
CA GLN A 552 -41.26 4.16 19.48
C GLN A 552 -39.80 4.11 19.00
N LEU A 553 -39.02 3.14 19.53
CA LEU A 553 -37.61 2.93 19.20
C LEU A 553 -37.31 1.51 18.66
N LEU A 554 -36.62 1.44 17.52
CA LEU A 554 -35.93 0.26 17.02
C LEU A 554 -34.44 0.33 17.36
N LEU A 555 -33.96 -0.65 18.12
CA LEU A 555 -32.53 -0.87 18.35
C LEU A 555 -32.00 -2.01 17.49
N VAL A 556 -31.00 -1.71 16.65
CA VAL A 556 -30.33 -2.69 15.79
C VAL A 556 -28.94 -3.01 16.36
N VAL A 557 -28.72 -4.27 16.72
CA VAL A 557 -27.44 -4.76 17.24
C VAL A 557 -26.65 -5.41 16.10
N GLY A 558 -25.69 -4.65 15.55
CA GLY A 558 -24.84 -5.06 14.44
C GLY A 558 -24.96 -4.10 13.25
N GLY A 559 -23.89 -3.38 12.96
CA GLY A 559 -23.76 -2.44 11.85
C GLY A 559 -23.23 -3.08 10.56
N GLY A 560 -23.54 -4.35 10.33
CA GLY A 560 -23.21 -5.08 9.12
C GLY A 560 -24.22 -4.83 7.99
N ALA A 561 -24.08 -5.59 6.90
CA ALA A 561 -24.95 -5.55 5.72
C ALA A 561 -26.44 -5.61 6.10
N ALA A 562 -26.86 -6.66 6.81
CA ALA A 562 -28.27 -6.86 7.18
C ALA A 562 -28.82 -5.76 8.09
N GLY A 563 -28.05 -5.35 9.10
CA GLY A 563 -28.52 -4.38 10.10
C GLY A 563 -28.70 -2.98 9.54
N VAL A 564 -27.72 -2.50 8.75
CA VAL A 564 -27.83 -1.16 8.11
C VAL A 564 -28.95 -1.16 7.07
N TYR A 565 -29.06 -2.22 6.26
CA TYR A 565 -30.10 -2.32 5.23
C TYR A 565 -31.52 -2.38 5.84
N ALA A 566 -31.70 -3.14 6.93
CA ALA A 566 -32.96 -3.19 7.67
C ALA A 566 -33.32 -1.84 8.30
N ALA A 567 -32.34 -1.13 8.86
CA ALA A 567 -32.54 0.17 9.50
C ALA A 567 -33.04 1.22 8.50
N ILE A 568 -32.42 1.30 7.31
CA ILE A 568 -32.88 2.17 6.22
C ILE A 568 -34.32 1.82 5.88
N ARG A 569 -34.60 0.54 5.61
CA ARG A 569 -35.92 0.09 5.16
C ARG A 569 -37.03 0.33 6.19
N ALA A 570 -36.76 0.11 7.48
CA ALA A 570 -37.73 0.37 8.54
C ALA A 570 -38.08 1.87 8.62
N LYS A 571 -37.07 2.74 8.54
CA LYS A 571 -37.24 4.20 8.62
C LYS A 571 -37.91 4.79 7.38
N GLU A 572 -37.68 4.22 6.19
CA GLU A 572 -38.41 4.58 4.97
C GLU A 572 -39.93 4.34 5.07
N LEU A 573 -40.34 3.26 5.74
CA LEU A 573 -41.75 2.88 5.88
C LEU A 573 -42.43 3.55 7.08
N ALA A 574 -41.66 3.85 8.14
CA ALA A 574 -42.13 4.54 9.34
C ALA A 574 -41.19 5.70 9.69
N PRO A 575 -41.37 6.88 9.07
CA PRO A 575 -40.50 8.04 9.31
C PRO A 575 -40.44 8.50 10.77
N HIS A 576 -41.50 8.26 11.55
CA HIS A 576 -41.60 8.56 12.99
C HIS A 576 -40.87 7.57 13.90
N LEU A 577 -40.48 6.39 13.41
CA LEU A 577 -39.80 5.38 14.22
C LEU A 577 -38.37 5.83 14.53
N GLY A 578 -37.99 5.97 15.80
CA GLY A 578 -36.59 6.17 16.19
C GLY A 578 -35.78 4.94 15.81
N VAL A 579 -34.64 5.10 15.10
CA VAL A 579 -33.80 3.95 14.71
C VAL A 579 -32.35 4.19 15.11
N LEU A 580 -31.83 3.31 15.98
CA LEU A 580 -30.46 3.33 16.46
C LEU A 580 -29.73 2.04 16.07
N VAL A 581 -28.64 2.15 15.32
CA VAL A 581 -27.75 1.02 14.99
C VAL A 581 -26.47 1.10 15.82
N VAL A 582 -26.19 0.02 16.54
CA VAL A 582 -25.02 -0.10 17.41
C VAL A 582 -24.05 -1.13 16.85
N GLU A 583 -22.78 -0.72 16.68
CA GLU A 583 -21.72 -1.56 16.14
C GLU A 583 -20.49 -1.56 17.06
N LYS A 584 -19.97 -2.76 17.35
CA LYS A 584 -18.79 -2.97 18.20
C LYS A 584 -17.50 -2.45 17.56
N GLY A 585 -17.37 -2.63 16.25
CA GLY A 585 -16.22 -2.26 15.45
C GLY A 585 -16.50 -1.07 14.53
N LYS A 586 -16.13 -1.22 13.26
CA LYS A 586 -16.49 -0.27 12.19
C LYS A 586 -17.69 -0.81 11.43
N PHE A 587 -18.59 0.08 11.03
CA PHE A 587 -19.71 -0.24 10.16
C PHE A 587 -19.26 -0.93 8.87
N LEU A 588 -20.07 -1.88 8.40
CA LEU A 588 -19.94 -2.54 7.09
C LEU A 588 -18.55 -3.18 6.84
N SER A 589 -17.87 -3.60 7.91
CA SER A 589 -16.52 -4.18 7.82
C SER A 589 -16.45 -5.41 6.92
N LYS A 590 -17.49 -6.27 6.88
CA LYS A 590 -17.56 -7.43 5.98
C LYS A 590 -17.84 -7.05 4.52
N VAL A 591 -18.62 -5.98 4.28
CA VAL A 591 -18.85 -5.43 2.94
C VAL A 591 -17.54 -4.89 2.37
N ARG A 592 -16.74 -4.23 3.22
CA ARG A 592 -15.44 -3.62 2.86
C ARG A 592 -14.40 -4.60 2.32
N ILE A 593 -14.45 -5.85 2.79
CA ILE A 593 -13.47 -6.89 2.44
C ILE A 593 -14.03 -7.90 1.44
N SER A 594 -15.36 -7.91 1.22
CA SER A 594 -16.01 -8.80 0.28
C SER A 594 -15.44 -8.63 -1.13
N GLY A 595 -15.26 -9.74 -1.85
CA GLY A 595 -14.77 -9.71 -3.23
C GLY A 595 -13.34 -9.19 -3.40
N GLY A 596 -12.52 -9.25 -2.34
CA GLY A 596 -11.17 -8.68 -2.35
C GLY A 596 -11.15 -7.16 -2.26
N GLY A 597 -12.14 -6.57 -1.59
CA GLY A 597 -12.28 -5.10 -1.49
C GLY A 597 -13.20 -4.48 -2.54
N ARG A 598 -13.67 -5.27 -3.51
CA ARG A 598 -14.57 -4.81 -4.60
C ARG A 598 -16.05 -4.83 -4.22
N CYS A 599 -16.41 -5.56 -3.15
CA CYS A 599 -17.77 -5.93 -2.75
C CYS A 599 -18.50 -6.78 -3.80
N ASN A 600 -18.55 -8.10 -3.58
CA ASN A 600 -19.41 -8.97 -4.39
C ASN A 600 -20.86 -8.89 -3.87
N VAL A 601 -21.62 -7.94 -4.42
CA VAL A 601 -22.93 -7.49 -3.92
C VAL A 601 -23.95 -8.63 -3.90
N THR A 602 -24.02 -9.42 -4.97
CA THR A 602 -24.93 -10.57 -5.11
C THR A 602 -24.46 -11.50 -6.25
N ASN A 603 -25.28 -12.45 -6.68
CA ASN A 603 -25.03 -13.29 -7.85
C ASN A 603 -26.15 -13.14 -8.90
N GLY A 604 -25.78 -12.64 -10.09
CA GLY A 604 -26.70 -12.31 -11.18
C GLY A 604 -27.16 -13.50 -12.02
N HIS A 605 -26.54 -14.67 -11.88
CA HIS A 605 -26.94 -15.87 -12.65
C HIS A 605 -28.12 -16.63 -12.02
N TYR A 606 -28.38 -16.43 -10.73
CA TYR A 606 -29.38 -17.19 -9.99
C TYR A 606 -30.65 -16.37 -9.76
N VAL A 607 -31.35 -16.06 -10.86
CA VAL A 607 -32.67 -15.41 -10.82
C VAL A 607 -33.73 -16.37 -10.28
N ASP A 608 -33.57 -17.68 -10.54
CA ASP A 608 -34.41 -18.71 -9.95
C ASP A 608 -34.08 -18.90 -8.46
N LYS A 609 -35.09 -18.69 -7.63
CA LYS A 609 -35.01 -18.71 -6.16
C LYS A 609 -34.74 -20.10 -5.60
N MET A 610 -35.26 -21.14 -6.26
CA MET A 610 -35.02 -22.53 -5.87
C MET A 610 -33.57 -22.90 -6.11
N VAL A 611 -33.02 -22.50 -7.27
CA VAL A 611 -31.61 -22.72 -7.61
C VAL A 611 -30.69 -21.88 -6.72
N LEU A 612 -31.07 -20.64 -6.42
CA LEU A 612 -30.33 -19.78 -5.48
C LEU A 612 -30.21 -20.43 -4.09
N ALA A 613 -31.32 -20.98 -3.57
CA ALA A 613 -31.33 -21.65 -2.27
C ALA A 613 -30.40 -22.87 -2.19
N GLU A 614 -30.16 -23.58 -3.29
CA GLU A 614 -29.25 -24.74 -3.32
C GLU A 614 -27.77 -24.40 -3.07
N HIS A 615 -27.42 -23.11 -3.14
CA HIS A 615 -26.08 -22.60 -2.87
C HIS A 615 -25.84 -22.27 -1.39
N TYR A 616 -26.77 -22.62 -0.51
CA TYR A 616 -26.68 -22.44 0.93
C TYR A 616 -26.52 -23.79 1.65
N PRO A 617 -25.29 -24.19 2.02
CA PRO A 617 -25.06 -25.45 2.73
C PRO A 617 -25.98 -25.64 3.94
N ARG A 618 -26.21 -24.58 4.72
CA ARG A 618 -27.22 -24.53 5.80
C ARG A 618 -28.35 -23.59 5.40
N GLY A 619 -29.60 -24.03 5.61
CA GLY A 619 -30.80 -23.25 5.31
C GLY A 619 -31.40 -23.47 3.92
N HIS A 620 -30.76 -24.21 3.00
CA HIS A 620 -31.29 -24.38 1.63
C HIS A 620 -32.73 -24.89 1.57
N LYS A 621 -33.19 -25.73 2.50
CA LYS A 621 -34.55 -26.27 2.48
C LYS A 621 -35.57 -25.21 2.83
N GLU A 622 -35.27 -24.43 3.86
CA GLU A 622 -36.11 -23.38 4.40
C GLU A 622 -36.14 -22.15 3.47
N LEU A 623 -35.00 -21.81 2.86
CA LEU A 623 -34.84 -20.65 1.97
C LEU A 623 -35.51 -20.82 0.59
N ARG A 624 -35.87 -22.05 0.19
CA ARG A 624 -36.64 -22.33 -1.03
C ARG A 624 -38.03 -21.68 -1.06
N GLY A 625 -38.56 -21.27 0.09
CA GLY A 625 -39.87 -20.66 0.19
C GLY A 625 -39.92 -19.21 -0.32
N SER A 626 -40.69 -18.39 0.38
CA SER A 626 -40.93 -16.97 0.10
C SER A 626 -39.72 -16.05 0.33
N PHE A 627 -38.66 -16.52 1.00
CA PHE A 627 -37.55 -15.68 1.45
C PHE A 627 -36.92 -14.87 0.30
N PHE A 628 -36.36 -15.54 -0.72
CA PHE A 628 -35.82 -14.86 -1.92
C PHE A 628 -36.90 -14.34 -2.87
N SER A 629 -38.19 -14.56 -2.56
CA SER A 629 -39.29 -13.94 -3.31
C SER A 629 -39.58 -12.51 -2.88
N MET A 630 -39.26 -12.16 -1.64
CA MET A 630 -39.48 -10.81 -1.13
C MET A 630 -38.35 -9.85 -1.52
N HIS A 631 -37.12 -10.36 -1.63
CA HIS A 631 -35.96 -9.58 -2.05
C HIS A 631 -34.86 -10.50 -2.60
N GLY A 632 -34.87 -10.74 -3.90
CA GLY A 632 -33.90 -11.59 -4.60
C GLY A 632 -32.72 -10.81 -5.19
N PRO A 633 -31.83 -11.47 -5.96
CA PRO A 633 -30.68 -10.81 -6.60
C PRO A 633 -31.05 -9.64 -7.50
N LEU A 634 -32.12 -9.75 -8.28
CA LEU A 634 -32.58 -8.66 -9.16
C LEU A 634 -33.07 -7.45 -8.35
N ASP A 635 -33.81 -7.68 -7.26
CA ASP A 635 -34.28 -6.60 -6.38
C ASP A 635 -33.10 -5.91 -5.69
N THR A 636 -32.11 -6.68 -5.22
CA THR A 636 -30.84 -6.15 -4.68
C THR A 636 -30.13 -5.28 -5.72
N MET A 637 -30.02 -5.76 -6.96
CA MET A 637 -29.35 -5.02 -8.03
C MET A 637 -30.09 -3.73 -8.39
N SER A 638 -31.43 -3.79 -8.46
CA SER A 638 -32.27 -2.61 -8.69
C SER A 638 -32.05 -1.59 -7.58
N TRP A 639 -32.16 -2.01 -6.32
CA TRP A 639 -32.01 -1.11 -5.18
C TRP A 639 -30.68 -0.35 -5.23
N PHE A 640 -29.55 -1.04 -5.46
CA PHE A 640 -28.26 -0.34 -5.58
C PHE A 640 -28.19 0.59 -6.81
N SER A 641 -28.76 0.17 -7.94
CA SER A 641 -28.79 0.99 -9.17
C SER A 641 -29.62 2.26 -8.99
N ASP A 642 -30.78 2.13 -8.35
CA ASP A 642 -31.70 3.24 -8.03
C ASP A 642 -31.06 4.24 -7.05
N HIS A 643 -30.08 3.80 -6.26
CA HIS A 643 -29.29 4.62 -5.34
C HIS A 643 -27.92 5.00 -5.91
N GLY A 644 -27.77 5.00 -7.24
CA GLY A 644 -26.61 5.56 -7.94
C GLY A 644 -25.38 4.65 -8.02
N ILE A 645 -25.52 3.37 -7.70
CA ILE A 645 -24.44 2.38 -7.81
C ILE A 645 -24.64 1.55 -9.07
N GLU A 646 -23.90 1.89 -10.13
CA GLU A 646 -23.86 1.09 -11.34
C GLU A 646 -23.19 -0.27 -11.08
N LEU A 647 -23.85 -1.36 -11.47
CA LEU A 647 -23.41 -2.73 -11.24
C LEU A 647 -23.03 -3.43 -12.56
N LYS A 648 -22.06 -4.35 -12.47
CA LYS A 648 -21.68 -5.26 -13.56
C LYS A 648 -21.71 -6.71 -13.08
N VAL A 649 -22.04 -7.62 -13.99
CA VAL A 649 -22.05 -9.07 -13.76
C VAL A 649 -20.85 -9.68 -14.50
N GLU A 650 -20.02 -10.43 -13.79
CA GLU A 650 -18.92 -11.20 -14.39
C GLU A 650 -19.42 -12.52 -14.99
N GLU A 651 -18.63 -13.17 -15.86
CA GLU A 651 -18.99 -14.44 -16.52
C GLU A 651 -19.29 -15.59 -15.55
N ASP A 652 -18.87 -15.51 -14.29
CA ASP A 652 -19.18 -16.50 -13.25
C ASP A 652 -20.39 -16.12 -12.38
N GLY A 653 -21.11 -15.06 -12.76
CA GLY A 653 -22.33 -14.58 -12.15
C GLY A 653 -22.12 -13.63 -10.97
N ARG A 654 -20.89 -13.40 -10.51
CA ARG A 654 -20.63 -12.46 -9.42
C ARG A 654 -20.97 -11.04 -9.85
N VAL A 655 -21.60 -10.28 -8.95
CA VAL A 655 -22.03 -8.91 -9.22
C VAL A 655 -21.17 -7.95 -8.41
N PHE A 656 -20.55 -6.99 -9.09
CA PHE A 656 -19.69 -5.97 -8.48
C PHE A 656 -20.17 -4.58 -8.88
N PRO A 657 -19.92 -3.54 -8.07
CA PRO A 657 -19.99 -2.17 -8.56
C PRO A 657 -19.00 -1.98 -9.72
N VAL A 658 -19.36 -1.18 -10.71
CA VAL A 658 -18.50 -0.86 -11.86
C VAL A 658 -17.16 -0.25 -11.39
N THR A 659 -17.19 0.48 -10.27
CA THR A 659 -16.02 1.06 -9.60
C THR A 659 -15.00 0.03 -9.10
N ASN A 660 -15.37 -1.27 -9.00
CA ASN A 660 -14.58 -2.31 -8.36
C ASN A 660 -14.15 -1.93 -6.93
N ASN A 661 -14.92 -1.11 -6.22
CA ASN A 661 -14.57 -0.67 -4.88
C ASN A 661 -15.78 -0.79 -3.94
N SER A 662 -15.58 -1.53 -2.85
CA SER A 662 -16.55 -1.68 -1.77
C SER A 662 -16.90 -0.35 -1.08
N ALA A 663 -16.02 0.66 -1.16
CA ALA A 663 -16.30 2.00 -0.67
C ALA A 663 -17.56 2.57 -1.31
N SER A 664 -17.79 2.39 -2.62
CA SER A 664 -19.00 2.89 -3.30
C SER A 664 -20.28 2.33 -2.68
N VAL A 665 -20.29 1.02 -2.37
CA VAL A 665 -21.42 0.35 -1.72
C VAL A 665 -21.59 0.82 -0.27
N ILE A 666 -20.48 0.98 0.45
CA ILE A 666 -20.49 1.43 1.84
C ILE A 666 -20.98 2.86 1.97
N ASP A 667 -20.47 3.75 1.12
CA ASP A 667 -20.77 5.17 1.14
C ASP A 667 -22.24 5.39 0.75
N CYS A 668 -22.75 4.64 -0.23
CA CYS A 668 -24.18 4.60 -0.55
C CYS A 668 -25.02 4.20 0.67
N LEU A 669 -24.73 3.07 1.32
CA LEU A 669 -25.50 2.61 2.49
C LEU A 669 -25.44 3.59 3.66
N LEU A 670 -24.27 4.16 3.97
CA LEU A 670 -24.11 5.12 5.06
C LEU A 670 -24.76 6.47 4.73
N HIS A 671 -24.72 6.89 3.46
CA HIS A 671 -25.40 8.09 2.98
C HIS A 671 -26.91 7.93 3.11
N GLU A 672 -27.48 6.83 2.61
CA GLU A 672 -28.93 6.57 2.70
C GLU A 672 -29.39 6.43 4.16
N ALA A 673 -28.64 5.73 5.00
CA ALA A 673 -28.94 5.66 6.44
C ALA A 673 -29.00 7.07 7.08
N LYS A 674 -28.03 7.93 6.78
CA LYS A 674 -28.02 9.31 7.29
C LYS A 674 -29.17 10.14 6.71
N LYS A 675 -29.48 9.97 5.43
CA LYS A 675 -30.52 10.71 4.69
C LYS A 675 -31.92 10.43 5.25
N VAL A 676 -32.22 9.18 5.60
CA VAL A 676 -33.52 8.82 6.21
C VAL A 676 -33.56 9.03 7.74
N GLY A 677 -32.44 9.45 8.36
CA GLY A 677 -32.40 9.79 9.79
C GLY A 677 -32.11 8.61 10.72
N VAL A 678 -31.43 7.55 10.24
CA VAL A 678 -30.90 6.48 11.10
C VAL A 678 -29.68 6.96 11.88
N LEU A 679 -29.65 6.71 13.19
CA LEU A 679 -28.51 7.03 14.03
C LEU A 679 -27.53 5.86 14.11
N LEU A 680 -26.27 6.12 13.77
CA LEU A 680 -25.21 5.12 13.68
C LEU A 680 -24.17 5.33 14.78
N GLN A 681 -23.99 4.37 15.69
CA GLN A 681 -23.01 4.42 16.78
C GLN A 681 -22.01 3.26 16.74
N ALA A 682 -20.76 3.58 16.43
CA ALA A 682 -19.64 2.64 16.43
C ALA A 682 -18.92 2.59 17.80
N GLY A 683 -18.17 1.51 18.04
CA GLY A 683 -17.37 1.33 19.26
C GLY A 683 -18.17 0.99 20.52
N LYS A 684 -19.44 0.59 20.37
CA LYS A 684 -20.35 0.26 21.47
C LYS A 684 -20.69 -1.24 21.46
N THR A 685 -20.69 -1.85 22.64
CA THR A 685 -20.96 -3.29 22.81
C THR A 685 -22.15 -3.47 23.74
N VAL A 686 -23.25 -4.04 23.25
CA VAL A 686 -24.31 -4.64 24.06
C VAL A 686 -23.75 -5.82 24.87
N THR A 687 -23.82 -5.76 26.19
CA THR A 687 -23.34 -6.79 27.11
C THR A 687 -24.47 -7.67 27.64
N ASN A 688 -25.65 -7.10 27.78
CA ASN A 688 -26.82 -7.78 28.34
C ASN A 688 -28.09 -7.35 27.61
N ALA A 689 -29.05 -8.26 27.49
CA ALA A 689 -30.37 -8.01 26.93
C ALA A 689 -31.44 -8.74 27.75
N SER A 690 -32.53 -8.06 28.04
CA SER A 690 -33.68 -8.60 28.76
C SER A 690 -34.99 -8.01 28.23
N SER A 691 -36.12 -8.59 28.61
CA SER A 691 -37.45 -8.07 28.29
C SER A 691 -38.14 -7.55 29.55
N THR A 692 -38.83 -6.42 29.43
CA THR A 692 -39.67 -5.86 30.50
C THR A 692 -41.02 -6.58 30.56
N VAL A 693 -41.77 -6.35 31.64
CA VAL A 693 -43.13 -6.88 31.82
C VAL A 693 -44.09 -6.40 30.72
N ASN A 694 -43.83 -5.22 30.17
CA ASN A 694 -44.64 -4.61 29.11
C ASN A 694 -44.22 -5.05 27.70
N GLY A 695 -43.27 -5.98 27.57
CA GLY A 695 -42.81 -6.53 26.29
C GLY A 695 -41.68 -5.77 25.60
N LYS A 696 -41.24 -4.62 26.14
CA LYS A 696 -40.08 -3.86 25.61
C LYS A 696 -38.76 -4.55 25.93
N PHE A 697 -37.70 -4.20 25.21
CA PHE A 697 -36.35 -4.73 25.41
C PHE A 697 -35.46 -3.73 26.15
N VAL A 698 -34.75 -4.19 27.17
CA VAL A 698 -33.73 -3.39 27.87
C VAL A 698 -32.36 -3.95 27.55
N LEU A 699 -31.49 -3.09 26.98
CA LEU A 699 -30.15 -3.45 26.58
C LEU A 699 -29.11 -2.62 27.34
N GLU A 700 -28.13 -3.29 27.92
CA GLU A 700 -26.95 -2.66 28.53
C GLU A 700 -25.87 -2.46 27.45
N ILE A 701 -25.48 -1.22 27.21
CA ILE A 701 -24.52 -0.84 26.18
C ILE A 701 -23.29 -0.20 26.81
N GLN A 702 -22.14 -0.83 26.61
CA GLN A 702 -20.86 -0.35 27.09
C GLN A 702 -20.04 0.31 25.97
N LYS A 703 -19.48 1.50 26.23
CA LYS A 703 -18.57 2.18 25.31
C LYS A 703 -17.14 1.69 25.52
N ARG A 704 -16.44 1.27 24.46
CA ARG A 704 -15.07 0.69 24.59
C ARG A 704 -14.01 1.62 25.19
N SER A 705 -14.25 2.93 25.19
CA SER A 705 -13.28 3.96 25.60
C SER A 705 -13.51 4.52 26.99
N ILE A 706 -14.66 4.24 27.63
CA ILE A 706 -15.10 4.81 28.91
C ILE A 706 -15.91 3.73 29.65
N ASP A 707 -15.68 3.51 30.94
CA ASP A 707 -16.48 2.60 31.78
C ASP A 707 -17.87 3.21 32.11
N LEU A 708 -18.59 3.62 31.07
CA LEU A 708 -19.96 4.07 31.15
C LEU A 708 -20.85 3.00 30.51
N VAL A 709 -21.82 2.53 31.28
CA VAL A 709 -22.88 1.62 30.83
C VAL A 709 -24.14 2.46 30.63
N GLU A 710 -24.67 2.45 29.42
CA GLU A 710 -25.93 3.09 29.05
C GLU A 710 -27.00 2.00 28.97
N ASN A 711 -28.15 2.22 29.63
CA ASN A 711 -29.33 1.36 29.46
C ASN A 711 -30.25 1.98 28.43
N ILE A 712 -30.59 1.23 27.39
CA ILE A 712 -31.56 1.65 26.37
C ILE A 712 -32.76 0.72 26.41
N GLU A 713 -33.95 1.31 26.48
CA GLU A 713 -35.22 0.60 26.32
C GLU A 713 -35.71 0.80 24.88
N ALA A 714 -36.08 -0.29 24.21
CA ALA A 714 -36.54 -0.28 22.82
C ALA A 714 -37.79 -1.14 22.64
N ASP A 715 -38.71 -0.67 21.79
CA ASP A 715 -39.94 -1.40 21.42
C ASP A 715 -39.61 -2.56 20.48
N TYR A 716 -38.68 -2.35 19.55
CA TYR A 716 -38.25 -3.35 18.59
C TYR A 716 -36.75 -3.62 18.73
N LEU A 717 -36.37 -4.89 18.65
CA LEU A 717 -34.97 -5.31 18.68
C LEU A 717 -34.63 -6.13 17.44
N LEU A 718 -33.65 -5.69 16.66
CA LEU A 718 -33.08 -6.47 15.56
C LEU A 718 -31.65 -6.91 15.90
N VAL A 719 -31.42 -8.21 15.98
CA VAL A 719 -30.06 -8.77 16.12
C VAL A 719 -29.52 -9.11 14.72
N ALA A 720 -28.50 -8.37 14.29
CA ALA A 720 -27.85 -8.50 12.99
C ALA A 720 -26.32 -8.40 13.10
N SER A 721 -25.76 -8.93 14.19
CA SER A 721 -24.34 -8.81 14.55
C SER A 721 -23.39 -9.75 13.79
N GLY A 722 -23.90 -10.40 12.74
CA GLY A 722 -23.19 -11.42 11.97
C GLY A 722 -22.77 -12.59 12.86
N SER A 723 -21.56 -13.11 12.64
CA SER A 723 -20.98 -14.25 13.37
C SER A 723 -20.40 -13.88 14.75
N SER A 724 -20.78 -12.73 15.31
CA SER A 724 -20.29 -12.24 16.60
C SER A 724 -20.88 -13.03 17.77
N GLN A 725 -20.03 -13.46 18.71
CA GLN A 725 -20.47 -14.11 19.95
C GLN A 725 -21.47 -13.28 20.77
N GLN A 726 -21.45 -11.96 20.60
CA GLN A 726 -22.42 -11.06 21.21
C GLN A 726 -23.85 -11.34 20.75
N GLY A 727 -24.09 -11.56 19.46
CA GLY A 727 -25.42 -11.86 18.93
C GLY A 727 -25.96 -13.16 19.50
N TYR A 728 -25.10 -14.18 19.56
CA TYR A 728 -25.46 -15.48 20.13
C TYR A 728 -25.75 -15.40 21.64
N ALA A 729 -24.99 -14.58 22.38
CA ALA A 729 -25.25 -14.33 23.79
C ALA A 729 -26.61 -13.65 24.02
N ILE A 730 -26.91 -12.60 23.25
CA ILE A 730 -28.21 -11.89 23.30
C ILE A 730 -29.36 -12.84 22.96
N ALA A 731 -29.23 -13.62 21.89
CA ALA A 731 -30.22 -14.60 21.50
C ALA A 731 -30.50 -15.62 22.63
N ARG A 732 -29.45 -16.15 23.28
CA ARG A 732 -29.60 -17.06 24.43
C ARG A 732 -30.30 -16.40 25.62
N GLN A 733 -29.92 -15.16 25.96
CA GLN A 733 -30.55 -14.40 27.05
C GLN A 733 -32.06 -14.18 26.79
N LEU A 734 -32.44 -14.04 25.52
CA LEU A 734 -33.84 -13.87 25.11
C LEU A 734 -34.59 -15.20 24.84
N GLY A 735 -33.96 -16.35 25.12
CA GLY A 735 -34.61 -17.66 25.12
C GLY A 735 -34.41 -18.49 23.84
N HIS A 736 -33.54 -18.08 22.93
CA HIS A 736 -33.23 -18.83 21.71
C HIS A 736 -32.14 -19.88 21.91
N SER A 737 -32.26 -21.00 21.18
CA SER A 737 -31.16 -21.96 21.10
C SER A 737 -30.12 -21.52 20.07
N ILE A 738 -28.88 -22.01 20.21
CA ILE A 738 -27.79 -21.70 19.28
C ILE A 738 -27.16 -22.99 18.81
N VAL A 739 -27.15 -23.19 17.49
CA VAL A 739 -26.30 -24.20 16.86
C VAL A 739 -24.87 -23.71 16.92
N ASP A 740 -23.97 -24.49 17.52
CA ASP A 740 -22.59 -24.05 17.74
C ASP A 740 -21.93 -23.61 16.42
N PRO A 741 -21.41 -22.36 16.37
CA PRO A 741 -20.81 -21.80 15.17
C PRO A 741 -19.43 -22.41 14.94
N VAL A 742 -19.26 -23.02 13.76
CA VAL A 742 -17.95 -23.51 13.29
C VAL A 742 -17.52 -22.71 12.06
N PRO A 743 -16.21 -22.54 11.79
CA PRO A 743 -15.72 -21.88 10.58
C PRO A 743 -16.30 -22.48 9.29
N SER A 744 -16.68 -21.63 8.36
CA SER A 744 -17.08 -21.95 6.98
C SER A 744 -16.22 -21.13 6.02
N LEU A 745 -16.19 -21.50 4.73
CA LEU A 745 -15.41 -20.81 3.69
C LEU A 745 -13.94 -20.60 4.07
N PHE A 746 -13.32 -21.63 4.64
CA PHE A 746 -11.90 -21.63 4.96
C PHE A 746 -11.09 -22.39 3.92
N THR A 747 -9.79 -22.23 4.01
CA THR A 747 -8.78 -22.83 3.14
C THR A 747 -8.15 -24.05 3.81
N PHE A 748 -7.60 -24.98 3.03
CA PHE A 748 -7.02 -26.22 3.57
C PHE A 748 -5.51 -26.09 3.73
N LYS A 749 -5.00 -26.40 4.93
CA LYS A 749 -3.58 -26.63 5.17
C LYS A 749 -3.21 -28.04 4.73
N VAL A 750 -2.18 -28.14 3.91
CA VAL A 750 -1.74 -29.42 3.34
C VAL A 750 -0.29 -29.67 3.73
N ASP A 751 -0.01 -30.87 4.19
CA ASP A 751 1.34 -31.29 4.58
C ASP A 751 2.08 -31.82 3.35
N ASP A 752 2.60 -30.89 2.53
CA ASP A 752 3.40 -31.22 1.36
C ASP A 752 4.47 -30.14 1.15
N ALA A 753 5.72 -30.48 1.49
CA ALA A 753 6.86 -29.58 1.36
C ALA A 753 7.12 -29.15 -0.11
N GLN A 754 6.81 -30.01 -1.09
CA GLN A 754 6.99 -29.69 -2.51
C GLN A 754 5.86 -28.77 -3.04
N LEU A 755 4.69 -28.80 -2.39
CA LEU A 755 3.58 -27.91 -2.72
C LEU A 755 3.92 -26.44 -2.44
N ALA A 756 4.76 -26.16 -1.43
CA ALA A 756 5.19 -24.80 -1.08
C ALA A 756 5.97 -24.12 -2.22
N GLU A 757 6.78 -24.87 -2.99
CA GLU A 757 7.48 -24.36 -4.18
C GLU A 757 6.52 -23.93 -5.31
N MET A 758 5.27 -24.39 -5.25
CA MET A 758 4.20 -24.05 -6.19
C MET A 758 3.28 -22.94 -5.70
N SER A 759 3.62 -22.25 -4.61
CA SER A 759 2.86 -21.10 -4.13
C SER A 759 2.62 -20.08 -5.25
N GLY A 760 1.36 -19.61 -5.36
CA GLY A 760 0.91 -18.70 -6.41
C GLY A 760 0.55 -19.37 -7.74
N VAL A 761 0.69 -20.70 -7.88
CA VAL A 761 0.15 -21.41 -9.07
C VAL A 761 -1.37 -21.48 -8.98
N THR A 762 -2.04 -20.98 -10.00
CA THR A 762 -3.49 -21.08 -10.19
C THR A 762 -3.83 -22.14 -11.22
N PHE A 763 -4.87 -22.90 -10.95
CA PHE A 763 -5.51 -23.81 -11.91
C PHE A 763 -6.89 -23.25 -12.21
N PRO A 764 -7.20 -22.90 -13.47
CA PRO A 764 -8.48 -22.29 -13.83
C PRO A 764 -9.64 -23.26 -13.58
N LYS A 765 -9.39 -24.57 -13.71
CA LYS A 765 -10.40 -25.60 -13.53
C LYS A 765 -9.78 -26.89 -13.01
N VAL A 766 -10.21 -27.31 -11.83
CA VAL A 766 -9.93 -28.64 -11.27
C VAL A 766 -11.22 -29.24 -10.76
N LYS A 767 -11.26 -30.57 -10.63
CA LYS A 767 -12.30 -31.26 -9.86
C LYS A 767 -11.69 -31.80 -8.59
N ALA A 768 -12.15 -31.30 -7.45
CA ALA A 768 -11.61 -31.65 -6.13
C ALA A 768 -12.68 -32.38 -5.30
N THR A 769 -12.28 -33.49 -4.68
CA THR A 769 -13.13 -34.31 -3.81
C THR A 769 -12.50 -34.44 -2.44
N MET A 770 -13.21 -33.97 -1.41
CA MET A 770 -12.79 -34.12 -0.01
C MET A 770 -13.31 -35.44 0.57
N LYS A 771 -12.41 -36.23 1.15
CA LYS A 771 -12.74 -37.41 1.96
C LYS A 771 -12.45 -37.10 3.41
N VAL A 772 -13.51 -36.99 4.20
CA VAL A 772 -13.41 -36.76 5.65
C VAL A 772 -13.22 -38.11 6.35
N GLU A 773 -12.35 -38.16 7.35
CA GLU A 773 -12.16 -39.38 8.15
C GLU A 773 -13.48 -39.77 8.85
N ASN A 774 -13.73 -41.07 9.03
CA ASN A 774 -14.90 -41.60 9.76
C ASN A 774 -16.30 -41.30 9.19
N THR A 775 -16.42 -40.81 7.94
CA THR A 775 -17.71 -40.70 7.25
C THR A 775 -17.95 -41.88 6.29
N HIS A 776 -18.87 -42.77 6.65
CA HIS A 776 -19.18 -43.99 5.87
C HIS A 776 -20.09 -43.76 4.65
N ARG A 777 -20.59 -42.54 4.43
CA ARG A 777 -21.50 -42.22 3.32
C ARG A 777 -20.84 -41.24 2.35
N PRO A 778 -20.89 -41.47 1.03
CA PRO A 778 -20.45 -40.48 0.06
C PRO A 778 -21.35 -39.26 0.14
N ILE A 779 -20.75 -38.08 0.36
CA ILE A 779 -21.44 -36.79 0.37
C ILE A 779 -21.18 -36.14 -1.00
N PRO A 780 -22.16 -36.11 -1.93
CA PRO A 780 -21.96 -35.59 -3.28
C PRO A 780 -21.42 -34.15 -3.30
N GLN A 781 -21.82 -33.33 -2.33
CA GLN A 781 -21.43 -31.93 -2.18
C GLN A 781 -19.95 -31.75 -1.79
N LEU A 782 -19.29 -32.80 -1.29
CA LEU A 782 -17.84 -32.81 -1.08
C LEU A 782 -17.05 -33.10 -2.37
N THR A 783 -17.69 -33.00 -3.53
CA THR A 783 -17.03 -32.90 -4.84
C THR A 783 -17.40 -31.59 -5.48
N GLN A 784 -16.39 -30.79 -5.82
CA GLN A 784 -16.55 -29.46 -6.39
C GLN A 784 -15.67 -29.30 -7.62
N VAL A 785 -16.14 -28.52 -8.59
CA VAL A 785 -15.37 -28.15 -9.79
C VAL A 785 -15.16 -26.65 -9.79
N GLY A 786 -13.97 -26.19 -10.14
CA GLY A 786 -13.71 -24.76 -10.31
C GLY A 786 -12.24 -24.39 -10.15
N PRO A 787 -11.94 -23.08 -10.08
CA PRO A 787 -10.58 -22.60 -9.93
C PRO A 787 -9.99 -22.97 -8.56
N MET A 788 -8.69 -23.27 -8.57
CA MET A 788 -7.90 -23.59 -7.38
C MET A 788 -6.61 -22.76 -7.36
N LEU A 789 -6.18 -22.36 -6.17
CA LEU A 789 -4.93 -21.65 -5.94
C LEU A 789 -4.06 -22.45 -4.97
N VAL A 790 -2.79 -22.64 -5.30
CA VAL A 790 -1.79 -23.16 -4.37
C VAL A 790 -1.22 -22.02 -3.55
N THR A 791 -1.20 -22.17 -2.22
CA THR A 791 -0.64 -21.20 -1.27
C THR A 791 0.62 -21.78 -0.63
N HIS A 792 1.36 -20.94 0.11
CA HIS A 792 2.58 -21.33 0.81
C HIS A 792 2.37 -22.35 1.96
N TRP A 793 1.13 -22.64 2.36
CA TRP A 793 0.80 -23.62 3.40
C TRP A 793 -0.30 -24.60 2.99
N GLY A 794 -0.79 -24.55 1.76
CA GLY A 794 -1.83 -25.48 1.30
C GLY A 794 -2.59 -25.01 0.07
N LEU A 795 -3.91 -25.19 0.10
CA LEU A 795 -4.79 -25.01 -1.06
C LEU A 795 -5.93 -24.02 -0.74
N SER A 796 -6.24 -23.19 -1.73
CA SER A 796 -7.26 -22.15 -1.68
C SER A 796 -7.99 -22.06 -3.03
N GLY A 797 -8.80 -21.03 -3.20
CA GLY A 797 -9.61 -20.77 -4.38
C GLY A 797 -11.06 -21.26 -4.24
N PRO A 798 -11.96 -20.85 -5.15
CA PRO A 798 -13.39 -21.11 -5.04
C PRO A 798 -13.75 -22.57 -4.83
N VAL A 799 -13.04 -23.52 -5.45
CA VAL A 799 -13.31 -24.95 -5.30
C VAL A 799 -13.07 -25.42 -3.85
N ILE A 800 -11.99 -24.95 -3.22
CA ILE A 800 -11.62 -25.30 -1.84
C ILE A 800 -12.57 -24.63 -0.84
N LEU A 801 -12.89 -23.36 -1.06
CA LEU A 801 -13.84 -22.62 -0.21
C LEU A 801 -15.24 -23.26 -0.26
N ARG A 802 -15.70 -23.73 -1.43
CA ARG A 802 -16.96 -24.47 -1.53
C ARG A 802 -16.91 -25.80 -0.77
N LEU A 803 -15.83 -26.56 -0.91
CA LEU A 803 -15.65 -27.81 -0.18
C LEU A 803 -15.70 -27.60 1.34
N SER A 804 -14.98 -26.59 1.85
CA SER A 804 -14.99 -26.27 3.27
C SER A 804 -16.34 -25.73 3.75
N ALA A 805 -17.06 -24.97 2.92
CA ALA A 805 -18.41 -24.54 3.23
C ALA A 805 -19.36 -25.73 3.37
N TRP A 806 -19.41 -26.65 2.40
CA TRP A 806 -20.27 -27.84 2.48
C TRP A 806 -19.87 -28.79 3.62
N GLY A 807 -18.57 -29.02 3.80
CA GLY A 807 -18.02 -29.92 4.82
C GLY A 807 -17.78 -29.30 6.20
N ALA A 808 -18.18 -28.06 6.46
CA ALA A 808 -17.77 -27.30 7.65
C ALA A 808 -17.94 -28.07 8.98
N ARG A 809 -19.10 -28.71 9.17
CA ARG A 809 -19.39 -29.48 10.40
C ARG A 809 -18.69 -30.83 10.44
N ASP A 810 -18.66 -31.55 9.32
CA ASP A 810 -18.00 -32.86 9.23
C ASP A 810 -16.49 -32.71 9.46
N LEU A 811 -15.88 -31.70 8.83
CA LEU A 811 -14.47 -31.35 9.02
C LEU A 811 -14.20 -30.88 10.44
N CYS A 812 -15.09 -30.11 11.07
CA CYS A 812 -14.91 -29.74 12.48
C CYS A 812 -14.90 -30.97 13.40
N GLY A 813 -15.67 -32.02 13.07
CA GLY A 813 -15.69 -33.28 13.80
C GLY A 813 -14.39 -34.09 13.72
N THR A 814 -13.56 -33.84 12.71
CA THR A 814 -12.26 -34.50 12.50
C THR A 814 -11.06 -33.59 12.75
N ASP A 815 -11.24 -32.49 13.49
CA ASP A 815 -10.19 -31.47 13.69
C ASP A 815 -9.62 -30.95 12.36
N TYR A 816 -10.50 -30.81 11.36
CA TYR A 816 -10.23 -30.34 10.00
C TYR A 816 -9.25 -31.24 9.23
N ARG A 817 -9.27 -32.55 9.51
CA ARG A 817 -8.43 -33.55 8.84
C ARG A 817 -9.18 -34.36 7.81
N GLY A 818 -8.47 -34.74 6.74
CA GLY A 818 -8.98 -35.61 5.69
C GLY A 818 -8.08 -35.64 4.46
N THR A 819 -8.48 -36.43 3.46
CA THR A 819 -7.73 -36.57 2.20
C THR A 819 -8.46 -35.85 1.08
N LEU A 820 -7.81 -34.88 0.46
CA LEU A 820 -8.31 -34.19 -0.73
C LEU A 820 -7.76 -34.88 -1.99
N LEU A 821 -8.66 -35.29 -2.88
CA LEU A 821 -8.31 -35.83 -4.20
C LEU A 821 -8.57 -34.77 -5.27
N VAL A 822 -7.57 -34.43 -6.07
CA VAL A 822 -7.69 -33.41 -7.12
C VAL A 822 -7.44 -34.02 -8.50
N ASP A 823 -8.40 -33.83 -9.39
CA ASP A 823 -8.30 -34.06 -10.83
C ASP A 823 -7.94 -32.73 -11.50
N PHE A 824 -6.70 -32.63 -11.97
CA PHE A 824 -6.14 -31.41 -12.57
C PHE A 824 -6.52 -31.21 -14.04
N VAL A 825 -7.09 -32.24 -14.68
CA VAL A 825 -7.53 -32.20 -16.08
C VAL A 825 -8.95 -32.76 -16.18
N PRO A 826 -9.94 -32.09 -15.54
CA PRO A 826 -11.29 -32.64 -15.39
C PRO A 826 -12.04 -32.78 -16.73
N ASP A 827 -11.63 -32.05 -17.76
CA ASP A 827 -12.26 -32.04 -19.09
C ASP A 827 -11.85 -33.23 -19.96
N PHE A 828 -10.84 -34.01 -19.55
CA PHE A 828 -10.35 -35.15 -20.30
C PHE A 828 -10.71 -36.46 -19.60
N HIS A 829 -11.14 -37.46 -20.37
CA HIS A 829 -11.24 -38.82 -19.85
C HIS A 829 -9.85 -39.38 -19.58
N ILE A 830 -9.71 -40.32 -18.65
CA ILE A 830 -8.39 -40.88 -18.28
C ILE A 830 -7.67 -41.51 -19.49
N ASP A 831 -8.41 -42.09 -20.42
CA ASP A 831 -7.84 -42.71 -21.61
C ASP A 831 -7.38 -41.68 -22.65
N ASP A 832 -8.05 -40.52 -22.75
CA ASP A 832 -7.59 -39.41 -23.60
C ASP A 832 -6.25 -38.87 -23.11
N VAL A 833 -6.11 -38.70 -21.78
CA VAL A 833 -4.85 -38.26 -21.18
C VAL A 833 -3.72 -39.27 -21.44
N LYS A 834 -4.02 -40.59 -21.38
CA LYS A 834 -3.04 -41.61 -21.76
C LYS A 834 -2.61 -41.45 -23.22
N GLN A 835 -3.56 -41.32 -24.14
CA GLN A 835 -3.25 -41.15 -25.56
C GLN A 835 -2.39 -39.90 -25.83
N ILE A 836 -2.71 -38.77 -25.18
CA ILE A 836 -1.92 -37.54 -25.26
C ILE A 836 -0.48 -37.77 -24.80
N PHE A 837 -0.27 -38.46 -23.68
CA PHE A 837 1.08 -38.76 -23.18
C PHE A 837 1.84 -39.73 -24.11
N PHE A 838 1.17 -40.72 -24.70
CA PHE A 838 1.79 -41.64 -25.66
C PHE A 838 2.23 -40.91 -26.94
N HIS A 839 1.34 -40.10 -27.52
CA HIS A 839 1.66 -39.28 -28.69
C HIS A 839 2.85 -38.34 -28.41
N HIS A 840 2.83 -37.66 -27.27
CA HIS A 840 3.92 -36.77 -26.87
C HIS A 840 5.25 -37.52 -26.68
N LYS A 841 5.20 -38.74 -26.14
CA LYS A 841 6.38 -39.60 -26.00
C LYS A 841 6.96 -40.00 -27.36
N ASP A 842 6.12 -40.35 -28.31
CA ASP A 842 6.54 -40.79 -29.65
C ASP A 842 7.15 -39.63 -30.45
N GLU A 843 6.55 -38.44 -30.36
CA GLU A 843 7.00 -37.24 -31.06
C GLU A 843 8.27 -36.63 -30.44
N PHE A 844 8.33 -36.55 -29.11
CA PHE A 844 9.39 -35.84 -28.38
C PHE A 844 10.36 -36.77 -27.64
N GLY A 845 10.47 -38.04 -28.05
CA GLY A 845 11.22 -39.08 -27.36
C GLY A 845 12.67 -38.71 -26.98
N LYS A 846 13.36 -37.89 -27.78
CA LYS A 846 14.74 -37.44 -27.51
C LYS A 846 14.85 -36.25 -26.54
N GLN A 847 13.76 -35.53 -26.29
CA GLN A 847 13.76 -34.36 -25.40
C GLN A 847 13.77 -34.79 -23.93
N LYS A 848 14.36 -33.96 -23.07
CA LYS A 848 14.36 -34.19 -21.62
C LYS A 848 12.94 -34.12 -21.08
N LEU A 849 12.58 -35.05 -20.20
CA LEU A 849 11.25 -35.15 -19.59
C LEU A 849 10.87 -33.86 -18.83
N LEU A 850 11.82 -33.22 -18.16
CA LEU A 850 11.62 -31.97 -17.43
C LEU A 850 11.38 -30.74 -18.34
N SER A 851 11.89 -30.76 -19.57
CA SER A 851 11.83 -29.61 -20.49
C SER A 851 10.63 -29.63 -21.43
N SER A 852 9.88 -30.74 -21.49
CA SER A 852 8.83 -30.96 -22.48
C SER A 852 7.65 -31.68 -21.84
N PHE A 853 6.43 -31.16 -22.05
CA PHE A 853 5.17 -31.71 -21.54
C PHE A 853 4.02 -31.42 -22.51
N PRO A 854 2.93 -32.20 -22.49
CA PRO A 854 1.84 -32.04 -23.46
C PRO A 854 1.14 -30.68 -23.31
N PRO A 855 1.18 -29.78 -24.32
CA PRO A 855 0.58 -28.45 -24.22
C PRO A 855 -0.95 -28.48 -24.14
N GLN A 856 -1.59 -29.53 -24.68
CA GLN A 856 -3.05 -29.71 -24.70
C GLN A 856 -3.66 -29.78 -23.29
N LEU A 857 -2.86 -30.15 -22.29
CA LEU A 857 -3.30 -30.29 -20.90
C LEU A 857 -3.20 -28.98 -20.11
N GLY A 858 -2.67 -27.91 -20.70
CA GLY A 858 -2.58 -26.59 -20.06
C GLY A 858 -1.74 -26.56 -18.78
N LEU A 859 -0.82 -27.52 -18.61
CA LEU A 859 0.00 -27.61 -17.40
C LEU A 859 1.09 -26.54 -17.38
N VAL A 860 1.43 -26.05 -16.19
CA VAL A 860 2.57 -25.14 -16.02
C VAL A 860 3.84 -25.93 -15.69
N LYS A 861 5.00 -25.47 -16.20
CA LYS A 861 6.29 -26.15 -16.02
C LYS A 861 6.63 -26.48 -14.55
N ARG A 862 6.32 -25.58 -13.61
CA ARG A 862 6.53 -25.82 -12.16
C ARG A 862 5.69 -27.00 -11.65
N PHE A 863 4.44 -27.10 -12.09
CA PHE A 863 3.55 -28.18 -11.72
C PHE A 863 3.95 -29.50 -12.39
N TRP A 864 4.41 -29.44 -13.64
CA TRP A 864 4.97 -30.61 -14.31
C TRP A 864 6.18 -31.18 -13.56
N LYS A 865 7.13 -30.32 -13.18
CA LYS A 865 8.26 -30.71 -12.32
C LYS A 865 7.79 -31.38 -11.03
N TYR A 866 6.84 -30.77 -10.33
CA TYR A 866 6.25 -31.33 -9.11
C TYR A 866 5.64 -32.73 -9.28
N LEU A 867 4.93 -32.99 -10.38
CA LEU A 867 4.37 -34.32 -10.65
C LEU A 867 5.46 -35.37 -10.88
N LEU A 868 6.53 -34.99 -11.58
CA LEU A 868 7.69 -35.83 -11.83
C LEU A 868 8.41 -36.15 -10.51
N ASP A 869 8.70 -35.14 -9.70
CA ASP A 869 9.39 -35.27 -8.41
C ASP A 869 8.59 -36.16 -7.43
N ARG A 870 7.25 -36.00 -7.36
CA ARG A 870 6.36 -36.89 -6.58
C ARG A 870 6.42 -38.36 -6.99
N LYS A 871 6.82 -38.66 -8.22
CA LYS A 871 6.99 -40.02 -8.72
C LYS A 871 8.45 -40.48 -8.73
N GLY A 872 9.38 -39.66 -8.26
CA GLY A 872 10.82 -39.92 -8.32
C GLY A 872 11.34 -39.99 -9.76
N MET A 873 10.69 -39.27 -10.67
CA MET A 873 10.99 -39.23 -12.10
C MET A 873 11.54 -37.83 -12.42
N GLY A 874 12.44 -37.70 -13.41
CA GLY A 874 12.97 -36.37 -13.76
C GLY A 874 14.31 -36.40 -14.49
N HIS A 875 15.05 -37.48 -14.33
CA HIS A 875 16.29 -37.73 -15.07
C HIS A 875 16.00 -38.58 -16.32
N GLY A 876 16.36 -38.07 -17.50
CA GLY A 876 16.25 -38.79 -18.76
C GLY A 876 15.36 -38.12 -19.80
N ALA A 877 15.19 -38.82 -20.92
CA ALA A 877 14.39 -38.37 -22.06
C ALA A 877 13.00 -39.02 -22.04
N TRP A 878 12.06 -38.50 -22.82
CA TRP A 878 10.74 -39.11 -22.98
C TRP A 878 10.81 -40.59 -23.42
N ALA A 879 11.79 -40.96 -24.27
CA ALA A 879 11.98 -42.33 -24.70
C ALA A 879 12.33 -43.30 -23.55
N SER A 880 12.94 -42.82 -22.46
CA SER A 880 13.35 -43.66 -21.33
C SER A 880 12.22 -43.95 -20.32
N ILE A 881 11.05 -43.31 -20.43
CA ILE A 881 9.95 -43.56 -19.49
C ILE A 881 9.21 -44.87 -19.83
N SER A 882 9.00 -45.75 -18.85
CA SER A 882 8.20 -46.97 -19.07
C SER A 882 6.70 -46.64 -19.23
N ASN A 883 5.95 -47.50 -19.93
CA ASN A 883 4.50 -47.31 -20.09
C ASN A 883 3.74 -47.40 -18.76
N ASN A 884 4.27 -48.16 -17.79
CA ASN A 884 3.72 -48.25 -16.43
C ASN A 884 3.94 -46.93 -15.67
N SER A 885 5.14 -46.34 -15.77
CA SER A 885 5.46 -45.03 -15.18
C SER A 885 4.58 -43.92 -15.77
N LEU A 886 4.37 -43.94 -17.09
CA LEU A 886 3.50 -43.01 -17.80
C LEU A 886 2.04 -43.14 -17.33
N SER A 887 1.53 -44.36 -17.20
CA SER A 887 0.17 -44.61 -16.66
C SER A 887 0.02 -44.16 -15.21
N SER A 888 1.09 -44.27 -14.40
CA SER A 888 1.13 -43.78 -13.01
C SER A 888 1.07 -42.25 -12.94
N LEU A 889 1.71 -41.53 -13.86
CA LEU A 889 1.61 -40.06 -13.99
C LEU A 889 0.20 -39.63 -14.40
N VAL A 890 -0.41 -40.32 -15.36
CA VAL A 890 -1.81 -40.05 -15.76
C VAL A 890 -2.76 -40.24 -14.58
N THR A 891 -2.57 -41.31 -13.80
CA THR A 891 -3.38 -41.57 -12.61
C THR A 891 -3.18 -40.48 -11.55
N LEU A 892 -1.94 -40.02 -11.34
CA LEU A 892 -1.64 -38.92 -10.42
C LEU A 892 -2.31 -37.61 -10.88
N LEU A 893 -2.31 -37.31 -12.18
CA LEU A 893 -2.93 -36.11 -12.72
C LEU A 893 -4.47 -36.12 -12.57
N LYS A 894 -5.11 -37.29 -12.72
CA LYS A 894 -6.56 -37.47 -12.56
C LYS A 894 -7.02 -37.58 -11.10
N LYS A 895 -6.17 -38.05 -10.18
CA LYS A 895 -6.51 -38.29 -8.77
C LYS A 895 -5.31 -38.04 -7.87
N CYS A 896 -4.86 -36.80 -7.81
CA CYS A 896 -3.72 -36.41 -6.99
C CYS A 896 -4.15 -36.30 -5.51
N PRO A 897 -3.57 -37.08 -4.58
CA PRO A 897 -3.92 -37.00 -3.17
C PRO A 897 -3.15 -35.89 -2.46
N PHE A 898 -3.82 -35.23 -1.52
CA PHE A 898 -3.27 -34.24 -0.60
C PHE A 898 -3.83 -34.52 0.80
N GLU A 899 -2.95 -34.67 1.78
CA GLU A 899 -3.36 -34.81 3.18
C GLU A 899 -3.62 -33.44 3.78
N VAL A 900 -4.87 -33.20 4.16
CA VAL A 900 -5.31 -31.99 4.83
C VAL A 900 -5.22 -32.25 6.33
N PHE A 901 -4.40 -31.46 7.02
CA PHE A 901 -4.18 -31.59 8.47
C PHE A 901 -4.77 -30.43 9.28
N GLY A 902 -5.37 -29.45 8.60
CA GLY A 902 -6.00 -28.33 9.26
C GLY A 902 -6.57 -27.29 8.30
N LYS A 903 -7.04 -26.18 8.88
CA LYS A 903 -7.54 -25.01 8.16
C LYS A 903 -6.55 -23.84 8.21
N GLY A 904 -6.59 -22.95 7.21
CA GLY A 904 -5.87 -21.68 7.24
C GLY A 904 -6.31 -20.81 8.43
N GLN A 905 -5.40 -20.02 9.02
CA GLN A 905 -5.65 -19.15 10.19
C GLN A 905 -5.93 -17.68 9.84
N PHE A 906 -6.06 -17.36 8.54
CA PHE A 906 -6.15 -15.98 8.07
C PHE A 906 -7.56 -15.39 8.21
N LYS A 907 -7.62 -14.05 8.14
CA LYS A 907 -8.81 -13.20 8.25
C LYS A 907 -10.04 -13.73 7.50
N ASP A 908 -9.86 -14.48 6.41
CA ASP A 908 -10.92 -15.03 5.55
C ASP A 908 -11.97 -15.92 6.25
N GLU A 909 -11.78 -16.29 7.51
CA GLU A 909 -12.78 -16.94 8.38
C GLU A 909 -13.94 -16.00 8.80
N PHE A 910 -14.54 -15.27 7.85
CA PHE A 910 -15.61 -14.30 8.15
C PHE A 910 -16.99 -14.95 8.30
N VAL A 911 -17.17 -16.18 7.80
CA VAL A 911 -18.47 -16.85 7.73
C VAL A 911 -18.45 -18.08 8.63
N THR A 912 -19.53 -18.29 9.38
CA THR A 912 -19.68 -19.42 10.29
C THR A 912 -20.88 -20.26 9.93
N ALA A 913 -20.75 -21.58 10.05
CA ALA A 913 -21.84 -22.53 10.00
C ALA A 913 -22.39 -22.73 11.42
N GLY A 914 -23.55 -22.16 11.72
CA GLY A 914 -24.17 -22.18 13.05
C GLY A 914 -24.88 -20.86 13.33
N GLY A 915 -25.54 -20.74 14.48
CA GLY A 915 -26.35 -19.58 14.84
C GLY A 915 -27.76 -19.96 15.28
N VAL A 916 -28.66 -18.98 15.27
CA VAL A 916 -30.08 -19.17 15.65
C VAL A 916 -30.76 -20.09 14.63
N PRO A 917 -31.41 -21.19 15.05
CA PRO A 917 -32.11 -22.08 14.12
C PRO A 917 -33.22 -21.37 13.35
N LEU A 918 -33.32 -21.65 12.05
CA LEU A 918 -34.41 -21.13 11.21
C LEU A 918 -35.79 -21.62 11.66
N SER A 919 -35.87 -22.73 12.40
CA SER A 919 -37.13 -23.20 12.98
C SER A 919 -37.71 -22.21 13.99
N GLU A 920 -36.87 -21.41 14.65
CA GLU A 920 -37.25 -20.43 15.69
C GLU A 920 -37.57 -19.04 15.12
N VAL A 921 -37.43 -18.83 13.81
CA VAL A 921 -37.62 -17.54 13.14
C VAL A 921 -38.64 -17.71 12.00
N SER A 922 -39.51 -16.72 11.82
CA SER A 922 -40.42 -16.64 10.69
C SER A 922 -39.67 -16.08 9.47
N LEU A 923 -39.46 -16.85 8.41
CA LEU A 923 -38.77 -16.33 7.20
C LEU A 923 -39.60 -15.32 6.40
N ASN A 924 -40.90 -15.16 6.71
CA ASN A 924 -41.77 -14.16 6.10
C ASN A 924 -41.64 -12.78 6.74
N SER A 925 -41.24 -12.72 8.01
CA SER A 925 -41.14 -11.47 8.77
C SER A 925 -39.78 -11.22 9.41
N MET A 926 -38.93 -12.25 9.44
CA MET A 926 -37.70 -12.35 10.25
C MET A 926 -37.91 -12.20 11.75
N GLU A 927 -39.15 -12.25 12.20
CA GLU A 927 -39.53 -12.19 13.61
C GLU A 927 -39.27 -13.53 14.30
N SER A 928 -38.85 -13.46 15.55
CA SER A 928 -38.74 -14.59 16.45
C SER A 928 -40.13 -15.20 16.71
N LYS A 929 -40.19 -16.53 16.67
CA LYS A 929 -41.38 -17.29 17.08
C LYS A 929 -41.47 -17.47 18.60
N ILE A 930 -40.44 -17.06 19.34
CA ILE A 930 -40.33 -17.22 20.80
C ILE A 930 -40.62 -15.89 21.50
N LYS A 931 -40.15 -14.78 20.93
CA LYS A 931 -40.29 -13.42 21.49
C LYS A 931 -40.88 -12.49 20.42
N PRO A 932 -42.12 -12.00 20.60
CA PRO A 932 -42.66 -10.97 19.73
C PRO A 932 -41.75 -9.73 19.67
N GLN A 933 -41.74 -9.03 18.55
CA GLN A 933 -40.96 -7.79 18.33
C GLN A 933 -39.42 -7.95 18.37
N LEU A 934 -38.93 -9.18 18.53
CA LEU A 934 -37.52 -9.54 18.34
C LEU A 934 -37.32 -10.08 16.93
N PHE A 935 -36.33 -9.56 16.21
CA PHE A 935 -36.02 -9.93 14.83
C PHE A 935 -34.56 -10.38 14.70
N PHE A 936 -34.30 -11.26 13.73
CA PHE A 936 -32.95 -11.75 13.42
C PHE A 936 -32.66 -11.64 11.94
N ALA A 937 -31.49 -11.16 11.55
CA ALA A 937 -31.11 -11.07 10.14
C ALA A 937 -29.61 -11.30 9.90
N GLY A 938 -29.27 -11.84 8.73
CA GLY A 938 -27.90 -12.10 8.30
C GLY A 938 -27.28 -13.33 8.98
N GLU A 939 -25.95 -13.31 9.14
CA GLU A 939 -25.15 -14.47 9.60
C GLU A 939 -25.28 -14.81 11.09
N VAL A 940 -26.17 -14.15 11.84
CA VAL A 940 -26.51 -14.58 13.21
C VAL A 940 -27.42 -15.82 13.18
N LEU A 941 -28.11 -16.03 12.06
CA LEU A 941 -28.93 -17.20 11.79
C LEU A 941 -28.04 -18.38 11.38
N ASN A 942 -28.53 -19.60 11.59
CA ASN A 942 -27.89 -20.82 11.08
C ASN A 942 -28.07 -20.96 9.56
N VAL A 943 -27.51 -20.00 8.83
CA VAL A 943 -27.52 -19.89 7.37
C VAL A 943 -26.16 -19.39 6.94
N ASP A 944 -25.59 -20.09 5.98
CA ASP A 944 -24.44 -19.57 5.25
C ASP A 944 -24.46 -20.05 3.81
N GLY A 945 -23.94 -19.19 2.95
CA GLY A 945 -23.82 -19.41 1.51
C GLY A 945 -22.41 -19.83 1.13
N VAL A 946 -22.29 -20.43 -0.04
CA VAL A 946 -20.98 -20.61 -0.69
C VAL A 946 -20.35 -19.26 -1.09
N THR A 947 -19.11 -19.29 -1.57
CA THR A 947 -18.47 -18.11 -2.16
C THR A 947 -19.22 -17.65 -3.42
N GLY A 948 -19.18 -16.35 -3.73
CA GLY A 948 -19.82 -15.80 -4.93
C GLY A 948 -21.01 -14.86 -4.69
N GLY A 949 -21.10 -14.20 -3.52
CA GLY A 949 -22.09 -13.16 -3.23
C GLY A 949 -23.29 -13.63 -2.41
N PHE A 950 -23.46 -14.94 -2.22
CA PHE A 950 -24.59 -15.54 -1.53
C PHE A 950 -24.76 -15.09 -0.06
N ASN A 951 -23.67 -14.97 0.70
CA ASN A 951 -23.77 -14.50 2.10
C ASN A 951 -24.28 -13.06 2.20
N LEU A 952 -23.86 -12.18 1.27
CA LEU A 952 -24.39 -10.82 1.21
C LEU A 952 -25.84 -10.82 0.72
N GLN A 953 -26.21 -11.63 -0.28
CA GLN A 953 -27.61 -11.77 -0.67
C GLN A 953 -28.51 -12.21 0.50
N ASN A 954 -28.08 -13.15 1.33
CA ASN A 954 -28.82 -13.54 2.53
C ASN A 954 -28.97 -12.37 3.52
N ALA A 955 -27.91 -11.58 3.69
CA ALA A 955 -27.94 -10.39 4.54
C ALA A 955 -28.91 -9.31 4.01
N TRP A 956 -28.90 -9.02 2.71
CA TRP A 956 -29.82 -8.07 2.07
C TRP A 956 -31.26 -8.54 2.18
N THR A 957 -31.51 -9.82 1.86
CA THR A 957 -32.85 -10.41 1.89
C THR A 957 -33.42 -10.39 3.30
N GLY A 958 -32.69 -10.91 4.28
CA GLY A 958 -33.13 -10.91 5.68
C GLY A 958 -33.27 -9.50 6.26
N GLY A 959 -32.36 -8.59 5.91
CA GLY A 959 -32.44 -7.18 6.32
C GLY A 959 -33.68 -6.49 5.76
N TYR A 960 -33.97 -6.68 4.46
CA TYR A 960 -35.15 -6.12 3.82
C TYR A 960 -36.46 -6.60 4.46
N ILE A 961 -36.58 -7.91 4.70
CA ILE A 961 -37.78 -8.51 5.28
C ILE A 961 -37.97 -8.03 6.73
N ALA A 962 -36.90 -8.03 7.54
CA ALA A 962 -36.95 -7.55 8.92
C ALA A 962 -37.35 -6.07 8.96
N GLY A 963 -36.67 -5.21 8.19
CA GLY A 963 -36.96 -3.79 8.13
C GLY A 963 -38.38 -3.50 7.64
N THR A 964 -38.85 -4.24 6.64
CA THR A 964 -40.22 -4.11 6.13
C THR A 964 -41.26 -4.50 7.17
N SER A 965 -41.02 -5.56 7.94
CA SER A 965 -41.95 -6.03 8.97
C SER A 965 -42.00 -5.06 10.14
N ILE A 966 -40.86 -4.60 10.62
CA ILE A 966 -40.77 -3.62 11.71
C ILE A 966 -41.42 -2.29 11.30
N GLY A 967 -41.09 -1.78 10.10
CA GLY A 967 -41.66 -0.52 9.60
C GLY A 967 -43.19 -0.57 9.50
N LYS A 968 -43.76 -1.68 9.02
CA LYS A 968 -45.23 -1.85 8.97
C LYS A 968 -45.85 -1.90 10.37
N LEU A 969 -45.25 -2.65 11.30
CA LEU A 969 -45.73 -2.72 12.68
C LEU A 969 -45.74 -1.35 13.36
N ALA A 970 -44.71 -0.53 13.13
CA ALA A 970 -44.62 0.83 13.68
C ALA A 970 -45.61 1.80 13.03
N ALA A 971 -45.86 1.67 11.72
CA ALA A 971 -46.85 2.48 11.00
C ALA A 971 -48.30 2.17 11.43
N ASP A 972 -48.63 0.88 11.59
CA ASP A 972 -49.99 0.44 11.97
C ASP A 972 -50.38 0.89 13.39
N VAL A 973 -49.41 0.98 14.31
CA VAL A 973 -49.65 1.49 15.67
C VAL A 973 -50.01 2.98 15.63
N CYS A 974 -49.32 3.76 14.80
CA CYS A 974 -49.60 5.19 14.63
C CYS A 974 -51.01 5.42 14.06
N LEU A 975 -51.41 4.67 13.03
CA LEU A 975 -52.75 4.75 12.45
C LEU A 975 -53.86 4.41 13.46
N LYS A 976 -53.66 3.40 14.31
CA LYS A 976 -54.62 3.05 15.37
C LYS A 976 -54.72 4.12 16.44
N MET A 977 -53.62 4.77 16.81
CA MET A 977 -53.63 5.87 17.78
C MET A 977 -54.32 7.12 17.20
N GLU A 978 -54.15 7.40 15.91
CA GLU A 978 -54.88 8.48 15.23
C GLU A 978 -56.39 8.19 15.13
N GLU A 979 -56.78 6.94 14.81
CA GLU A 979 -58.19 6.51 14.78
C GLU A 979 -58.84 6.53 16.18
N GLU A 980 -58.14 6.10 17.23
CA GLU A 980 -58.63 6.18 18.62
C GLU A 980 -58.75 7.64 19.09
N TYR A 981 -57.81 8.50 18.73
CA TYR A 981 -57.86 9.92 19.08
C TYR A 981 -58.99 10.65 18.35
N GLN A 982 -59.24 10.33 17.07
CA GLN A 982 -60.41 10.83 16.35
C GLN A 982 -61.72 10.25 16.86
N GLY A 983 -61.74 9.00 17.32
CA GLY A 983 -62.88 8.37 17.96
C GLY A 983 -63.20 8.92 19.36
N MET A 984 -62.21 9.49 20.07
CA MET A 984 -62.41 10.20 21.34
C MET A 984 -62.81 11.67 21.17
N LEU A 985 -62.53 12.27 20.00
CA LEU A 985 -62.95 13.63 19.64
C LEU A 985 -64.37 13.69 19.05
N HIS A 986 -64.92 12.54 18.61
CA HIS A 986 -66.31 12.35 18.21
C HIS A 986 -67.18 11.88 19.38
#